data_AF-A0A821QTE7-F1
#
_entry.id   AF-A0A821QTE7-F1
#
_cell.length_a   1.000
_cell.length_b   1.000
_cell.length_c   1.000
_cell.angle_alpha   90.00
_cell.angle_beta   90.00
_cell.angle_gamma   90.00
#
_symmetry.space_group_name_H-M   'P 1'
#
loop_
_entity.id
_entity.type
_entity.pdbx_description
1 polymer ?
#
loop_
_entity_poly.entity_id
_entity_poly.type
_entity_poly.pdbx_seq_one_letter_code
_entity_poly.pdbx_strand_id
1 'polypeptide(L)'
;VNPNDQYILNDYSEEDTESQLACREGLELLCISIALVPLSVEQLLKENFFEYFLIDLILYCHYPSIRHTASEQILILTTHCSQGQTEHLLKYLIDKQFQIFNKYSEYLKIYSSYSSDFFFLLCRLLTFAYQNHIIPLNIEQQLHDEILWLKNIQLPIDDHLLRGHLNLARDLLQFQTSEHKRFYGIDQLLIQQIIEQFLFPASTLLYQFRSTKQQNNLLKQTNDNDDDNELKEPSTPICQTSITISAAFDLLVILGTYCIDNLKLIDKYITDLFYSAPDSNLHEWDYSLPIGSRSNEGFVGLKNAGATCYMNSVLQQLFMIQPLRTALLSVKIPPEYGDDESEEDDLRRDTFDPISDGKSSIKDNKITVSPTKDTKNDRNEYNIQILRQIQRIFGHLLESKLQYYIPKGFWKIFKFAGEPVNLRDQQDAIEFLNTVVDSLDEALKTLNLPQICSKVLGGKFADQKICKDCPHRYSREEDFTLISVDIRHSQNLKESLEQYVIGELLDGPNAYHCEKCNKKVDTIKRTCFKKLPTVLAIQLKRFDYDWERETPIKFNDYFEFPRELDMEPYTVQGLAKAEGTSVIDENTSDDQTSTNSNSNDGTCYKLVGIIVHMGQANGGHYYSFIQHKNESNSSHWYKFDDIDVSECKMDDDEELRSQCFGGDNPTSSFDQPPMKRQRRWWNGYILFYEKLSIDSSNSEDNLEKDFAQLQLYDQTQRMPLSVQRSVRKQNIKFLHNRILFSPEFFIFIKKLLQNNIHYLVNFIPQLQHEDKNSLTNTHEELALISIQIAIKFIFSIGWHSKKALRGQINEWIDPISHCLRLSRKARYYLADELLIKHPNRFHEYLIDCTSAECEKLIHLNVPIIFATMAYDDTIISSIPRFGEPSKVSIILSTLVRCFDVSMLCKTRQSNNELLPNPYYAFDNSPLCSIPEDMINIIYKQENFLKRIIEEICSCDELFNLLRFLIWENPDITWIILHDIIGSLSKVYANDLRSLLHIIYVVLTIEDSWQEVRILYALKGIPISNEKQIMNENSSTPLSSPPTTLNNNPLNNNNNNVSLNLFDIFLKLKSSHEKRAYQFLKMLCQLFTTCTKANNLLQTDQDIKHHWIQAVHWLRNQLERPNHIPTNYSYYQSQGQITNNDISQGYFLERTPSARSVLEKACDLCSDKENDDTGSNSDEGDEN
;
A
#
# COMPACT_ATOMS: atom_id res chain seq x y z
N VAL A 1 37.76 -32.94 20.60
CA VAL A 1 36.63 -33.74 21.13
C VAL A 1 35.98 -34.47 19.95
N ASN A 2 35.45 -35.67 20.16
CA ASN A 2 35.12 -36.69 19.14
C ASN A 2 33.80 -36.35 18.39
N PRO A 3 33.70 -36.46 17.05
CA PRO A 3 32.52 -36.02 16.28
C PRO A 3 31.30 -36.95 16.34
N ASN A 4 31.28 -37.95 17.23
CA ASN A 4 30.23 -38.99 17.28
C ASN A 4 29.26 -38.85 18.48
N ASP A 5 29.41 -37.85 19.34
CA ASP A 5 28.50 -37.64 20.47
C ASP A 5 27.30 -36.78 20.04
N GLN A 6 26.43 -37.34 19.20
CA GLN A 6 25.17 -36.71 18.74
C GLN A 6 23.92 -37.18 19.53
N TYR A 7 24.09 -37.93 20.61
CA TYR A 7 22.98 -38.55 21.35
C TYR A 7 22.87 -38.08 22.80
N ILE A 8 22.77 -36.77 23.04
CA ILE A 8 22.18 -36.22 24.29
C ILE A 8 21.44 -34.93 23.94
N LEU A 9 20.23 -35.06 23.38
CA LEU A 9 19.30 -33.95 23.19
C LEU A 9 17.94 -34.44 23.66
N ASN A 10 17.56 -34.04 24.88
CA ASN A 10 16.19 -33.82 25.38
C ASN A 10 16.21 -33.87 26.92
N ASP A 11 16.59 -32.75 27.55
CA ASP A 11 16.08 -32.29 28.85
C ASP A 11 16.85 -31.00 29.21
N TYR A 12 16.36 -29.85 28.74
CA TYR A 12 16.92 -28.55 29.13
C TYR A 12 15.79 -27.57 29.42
N SER A 13 15.09 -27.83 30.52
CA SER A 13 14.28 -26.84 31.21
C SER A 13 14.67 -26.87 32.68
N GLU A 14 15.13 -25.71 33.16
CA GLU A 14 15.42 -25.36 34.56
C GLU A 14 16.88 -25.58 35.01
N GLU A 15 17.49 -24.48 35.49
CA GLU A 15 18.81 -24.34 36.17
C GLU A 15 20.09 -24.20 35.31
N ASP A 16 20.41 -22.96 34.88
CA ASP A 16 21.78 -22.61 34.42
C ASP A 16 22.22 -21.16 34.72
N THR A 17 21.56 -20.50 35.68
CA THR A 17 21.88 -19.13 36.13
C THR A 17 23.24 -19.03 36.82
N GLU A 18 23.66 -20.08 37.54
CA GLU A 18 24.96 -20.11 38.22
C GLU A 18 26.13 -20.19 37.23
N SER A 19 26.03 -21.00 36.17
CA SER A 19 27.03 -21.08 35.11
C SER A 19 27.18 -19.75 34.36
N GLN A 20 26.06 -19.05 34.12
CA GLN A 20 26.06 -17.72 33.53
C GLN A 20 26.73 -16.69 34.44
N LEU A 21 26.42 -16.69 35.74
CA LEU A 21 27.05 -15.82 36.73
C LEU A 21 28.57 -16.09 36.83
N ALA A 22 28.98 -17.36 36.85
CA ALA A 22 30.39 -17.74 36.90
C ALA A 22 31.15 -17.28 35.63
N CYS A 23 30.55 -17.43 34.45
CA CYS A 23 31.12 -16.91 33.20
C CYS A 23 31.28 -15.38 33.25
N ARG A 24 30.25 -14.68 33.72
CA ARG A 24 30.25 -13.22 33.87
C ARG A 24 31.33 -12.74 34.82
N GLU A 25 31.33 -13.23 36.06
CA GLU A 25 32.28 -12.82 37.11
C GLU A 25 33.72 -13.16 36.70
N GLY A 26 33.94 -14.32 36.06
CA GLY A 26 35.26 -14.72 35.56
C GLY A 26 35.81 -13.79 34.49
N LEU A 27 34.99 -13.38 33.52
CA LEU A 27 35.40 -12.44 32.48
C LEU A 27 35.49 -11.00 32.98
N GLU A 28 34.62 -10.57 33.91
CA GLU A 28 34.73 -9.25 34.56
C GLU A 28 36.03 -9.15 35.36
N LEU A 29 36.43 -10.21 36.07
CA LEU A 29 37.71 -10.29 36.76
C LEU A 29 38.89 -10.19 35.78
N LEU A 30 38.80 -10.86 34.63
CA LEU A 30 39.80 -10.76 33.56
C LEU A 30 39.89 -9.33 33.02
N CYS A 31 38.76 -8.68 32.75
CA CYS A 31 38.69 -7.28 32.33
C CYS A 31 39.36 -6.33 33.34
N ILE A 32 38.99 -6.45 34.62
CA ILE A 32 39.56 -5.63 35.69
C ILE A 32 41.08 -5.88 35.82
N SER A 33 41.51 -7.13 35.73
CA SER A 33 42.92 -7.51 35.81
C SER A 33 43.75 -6.89 34.68
N ILE A 34 43.23 -6.93 33.45
CA ILE A 34 43.85 -6.34 32.27
C ILE A 34 43.86 -4.79 32.36
N ALA A 35 42.78 -4.19 32.88
CA ALA A 35 42.72 -2.74 33.11
C ALA A 35 43.75 -2.25 34.14
N LEU A 36 44.00 -3.05 35.19
CA LEU A 36 44.97 -2.73 36.25
C LEU A 36 46.43 -2.98 35.81
N VAL A 37 46.69 -3.94 34.91
CA VAL A 37 48.04 -4.30 34.44
C VAL A 37 48.06 -4.43 32.90
N PRO A 38 48.17 -3.32 32.14
CA PRO A 38 48.09 -3.35 30.67
C PRO A 38 49.14 -4.22 29.97
N LEU A 39 50.36 -4.30 30.51
CA LEU A 39 51.46 -5.12 29.97
C LEU A 39 51.15 -6.64 29.97
N SER A 40 50.17 -7.08 30.75
CA SER A 40 49.73 -8.48 30.77
C SER A 40 49.04 -8.92 29.46
N VAL A 41 48.51 -7.96 28.69
CA VAL A 41 47.88 -8.21 27.40
C VAL A 41 48.86 -8.83 26.42
N GLU A 42 50.04 -8.23 26.23
CA GLU A 42 51.06 -8.76 25.30
C GLU A 42 51.53 -10.18 25.65
N GLN A 43 51.43 -10.58 26.92
CA GLN A 43 51.74 -11.94 27.35
C GLN A 43 50.58 -12.89 27.11
N LEU A 44 49.33 -12.47 27.39
CA LEU A 44 48.12 -13.24 27.10
C LEU A 44 47.97 -13.53 25.60
N LEU A 45 48.27 -12.55 24.74
CA LEU A 45 48.18 -12.69 23.28
C LEU A 45 49.26 -13.63 22.69
N LYS A 46 50.28 -14.03 23.47
CA LYS A 46 51.29 -15.02 23.03
C LYS A 46 50.93 -16.45 23.40
N GLU A 47 49.95 -16.65 24.28
CA GLU A 47 49.55 -17.97 24.77
C GLU A 47 48.49 -18.62 23.86
N ASN A 48 48.78 -19.83 23.37
CA ASN A 48 47.87 -20.58 22.49
C ASN A 48 46.55 -20.98 23.18
N PHE A 49 46.53 -21.06 24.52
CA PHE A 49 45.34 -21.44 25.29
C PHE A 49 44.20 -20.42 25.15
N PHE A 50 44.53 -19.14 25.00
CA PHE A 50 43.53 -18.08 24.86
C PHE A 50 42.72 -18.22 23.56
N GLU A 51 43.32 -18.77 22.51
CA GLU A 51 42.63 -19.09 21.24
C GLU A 51 41.58 -20.19 21.44
N TYR A 52 41.94 -21.29 22.10
CA TYR A 52 40.99 -22.36 22.41
C TYR A 52 39.89 -21.91 23.34
N PHE A 53 40.22 -21.09 24.34
CA PHE A 53 39.25 -20.50 25.26
C PHE A 53 38.18 -19.68 24.53
N LEU A 54 38.54 -18.86 23.53
CA LEU A 54 37.58 -18.08 22.74
C LEU A 54 36.70 -18.97 21.86
N ILE A 55 37.26 -20.00 21.24
CA ILE A 55 36.50 -20.95 20.38
C ILE A 55 35.51 -21.74 21.25
N ASP A 56 35.95 -22.25 22.40
CA ASP A 56 35.11 -23.07 23.27
C ASP A 56 33.93 -22.26 23.84
N LEU A 57 34.18 -21.00 24.20
CA LEU A 57 33.20 -20.13 24.84
C LEU A 57 32.19 -19.53 23.84
N ILE A 58 32.61 -19.19 22.61
CA ILE A 58 31.77 -18.49 21.62
C ILE A 58 31.17 -19.45 20.59
N LEU A 59 31.87 -20.51 20.18
CA LEU A 59 31.43 -21.40 19.11
C LEU A 59 30.94 -22.78 19.60
N TYR A 60 31.65 -23.42 20.55
CA TYR A 60 31.25 -24.76 21.04
C TYR A 60 30.25 -24.75 22.20
N CYS A 61 30.16 -23.66 22.98
CA CYS A 61 29.23 -23.60 24.09
C CYS A 61 27.77 -23.70 23.60
N HIS A 62 27.04 -24.72 24.05
CA HIS A 62 25.66 -24.96 23.63
C HIS A 62 24.65 -23.97 24.24
N TYR A 63 24.99 -23.31 25.35
CA TYR A 63 24.10 -22.41 26.08
C TYR A 63 24.13 -20.96 25.52
N PRO A 64 23.00 -20.43 25.00
CA PRO A 64 22.93 -19.07 24.43
C PRO A 64 23.23 -17.96 25.45
N SER A 65 22.79 -18.12 26.69
CA SER A 65 23.02 -17.15 27.78
C SER A 65 24.50 -16.95 28.08
N ILE A 66 25.28 -18.04 28.08
CA ILE A 66 26.73 -18.04 28.32
C ILE A 66 27.46 -17.41 27.13
N ARG A 67 27.13 -17.81 25.89
CA ARG A 67 27.73 -17.21 24.67
C ARG A 67 27.46 -15.69 24.59
N HIS A 68 26.24 -15.27 24.89
CA HIS A 68 25.88 -13.85 24.90
C HIS A 68 26.70 -13.09 25.94
N THR A 69 26.72 -13.58 27.19
CA THR A 69 27.49 -13.00 28.29
C THR A 69 28.98 -12.92 27.94
N ALA A 70 29.54 -13.97 27.35
CA ALA A 70 30.91 -14.01 26.85
C ALA A 70 31.18 -12.92 25.80
N SER A 71 30.30 -12.78 24.81
CA SER A 71 30.44 -11.77 23.75
C SER A 71 30.41 -10.34 24.31
N GLU A 72 29.54 -10.06 25.28
CA GLU A 72 29.45 -8.74 25.91
C GLU A 72 30.70 -8.41 26.71
N GLN A 73 31.19 -9.37 27.51
CA GLN A 73 32.36 -9.15 28.35
C GLN A 73 33.65 -9.02 27.53
N ILE A 74 33.78 -9.79 26.44
CA ILE A 74 34.90 -9.62 25.49
C ILE A 74 34.84 -8.25 24.82
N LEU A 75 33.66 -7.75 24.49
CA LEU A 75 33.54 -6.40 23.97
C LEU A 75 33.95 -5.35 25.02
N ILE A 76 33.49 -5.48 26.27
CA ILE A 76 33.87 -4.59 27.38
C ILE A 76 35.38 -4.58 27.57
N LEU A 77 36.02 -5.75 27.49
CA LEU A 77 37.48 -5.89 27.52
C LEU A 77 38.15 -5.02 26.45
N THR A 78 37.61 -5.02 25.23
CA THR A 78 38.15 -4.25 24.10
C THR A 78 37.81 -2.76 24.11
N THR A 79 36.77 -2.32 24.81
CA THR A 79 36.37 -0.90 24.82
C THR A 79 36.86 -0.13 26.04
N HIS A 80 36.99 -0.79 27.21
CA HIS A 80 37.29 -0.13 28.48
C HIS A 80 38.72 -0.33 28.98
N CYS A 81 39.47 -1.32 28.47
CA CYS A 81 40.82 -1.58 28.94
C CYS A 81 41.89 -0.82 28.13
N SER A 82 42.62 0.06 28.83
CA SER A 82 43.95 0.64 28.52
C SER A 82 44.08 1.76 27.47
N GLN A 83 44.06 3.03 27.90
CA GLN A 83 44.52 4.18 27.10
C GLN A 83 45.93 3.90 26.51
N GLY A 84 45.98 3.57 25.21
CA GLY A 84 47.20 3.32 24.43
C GLY A 84 47.45 1.87 23.96
N GLN A 85 47.02 0.83 24.67
CA GLN A 85 47.18 -0.58 24.26
C GLN A 85 45.89 -1.24 23.74
N THR A 86 44.75 -0.55 23.84
CA THR A 86 43.46 -0.97 23.27
C THR A 86 43.55 -1.28 21.76
N GLU A 87 44.35 -0.51 21.01
CA GLU A 87 44.50 -0.70 19.56
C GLU A 87 45.14 -2.06 19.20
N HIS A 88 46.16 -2.48 19.96
CA HIS A 88 46.85 -3.74 19.74
C HIS A 88 45.98 -4.95 20.10
N LEU A 89 45.23 -4.86 21.21
CA LEU A 89 44.30 -5.91 21.62
C LEU A 89 43.14 -6.06 20.64
N LEU A 90 42.57 -4.93 20.19
CA LEU A 90 41.48 -4.92 19.22
C LEU A 90 41.90 -5.52 17.87
N LYS A 91 43.06 -5.10 17.33
CA LYS A 91 43.63 -5.67 16.10
C LYS A 91 43.87 -7.17 16.24
N TYR A 92 44.49 -7.61 17.33
CA TYR A 92 44.75 -9.03 17.57
C TYR A 92 43.45 -9.85 17.64
N LEU A 93 42.42 -9.37 18.36
CA LEU A 93 41.17 -10.10 18.50
C LEU A 93 40.40 -10.18 17.17
N ILE A 94 40.40 -9.12 16.37
CA ILE A 94 39.81 -9.13 15.02
C ILE A 94 40.56 -10.13 14.12
N ASP A 95 41.89 -10.06 14.07
CA ASP A 95 42.71 -10.97 13.25
C ASP A 95 42.53 -12.43 13.67
N LYS A 96 42.44 -12.68 14.99
CA LYS A 96 42.21 -14.02 15.52
C LYS A 96 40.82 -14.55 15.21
N GLN A 97 39.77 -13.72 15.29
CA GLN A 97 38.44 -14.13 14.88
C GLN A 97 38.39 -14.47 13.38
N PHE A 98 39.07 -13.71 12.51
CA PHE A 98 39.20 -14.06 11.10
C PHE A 98 40.01 -15.35 10.87
N GLN A 99 41.09 -15.59 11.63
CA GLN A 99 41.82 -16.86 11.56
C GLN A 99 40.95 -18.05 11.98
N ILE A 100 40.16 -17.90 13.05
CA ILE A 100 39.20 -18.92 13.52
C ILE A 100 38.16 -19.18 12.44
N PHE A 101 37.57 -18.11 11.90
CA PHE A 101 36.57 -18.18 10.84
C PHE A 101 37.10 -18.93 9.59
N ASN A 102 38.28 -18.55 9.09
CA ASN A 102 38.87 -19.16 7.90
C ASN A 102 39.31 -20.61 8.13
N LYS A 103 39.78 -20.95 9.35
CA LYS A 103 40.26 -22.30 9.70
C LYS A 103 39.12 -23.29 9.98
N TYR A 104 37.98 -22.82 10.47
CA TYR A 104 36.85 -23.66 10.90
C TYR A 104 35.55 -23.39 10.12
N SER A 105 35.66 -22.91 8.88
CA SER A 105 34.50 -22.57 8.03
C SER A 105 33.53 -23.74 7.78
N GLU A 106 34.03 -24.98 7.72
CA GLU A 106 33.18 -26.19 7.64
C GLU A 106 32.38 -26.46 8.92
N TYR A 107 32.94 -26.14 10.10
CA TYR A 107 32.25 -26.32 11.38
C TYR A 107 31.14 -25.28 11.58
N LEU A 108 31.31 -24.06 11.07
CA LEU A 108 30.26 -23.03 11.10
C LEU A 108 29.01 -23.43 10.30
N LYS A 109 29.14 -24.29 9.28
CA LYS A 109 28.00 -24.87 8.56
C LYS A 109 27.23 -25.91 9.39
N ILE A 110 27.94 -26.65 10.24
CA ILE A 110 27.36 -27.68 11.11
C ILE A 110 26.65 -27.04 12.32
N TYR A 111 27.16 -25.90 12.81
CA TYR A 111 26.63 -25.15 13.95
C TYR A 111 25.97 -23.82 13.53
N SER A 112 25.28 -23.79 12.38
CA SER A 112 24.75 -22.57 11.76
C SER A 112 23.86 -21.74 12.71
N SER A 113 23.03 -22.41 13.50
CA SER A 113 22.13 -21.80 14.50
C SER A 113 22.87 -21.12 15.67
N TYR A 114 24.11 -21.53 15.96
CA TYR A 114 24.93 -21.00 17.05
C TYR A 114 25.91 -19.91 16.60
N SER A 115 26.09 -19.75 15.28
CA SER A 115 27.05 -18.81 14.69
C SER A 115 26.68 -17.33 14.87
N SER A 116 25.44 -17.01 15.26
CA SER A 116 24.96 -15.63 15.36
C SER A 116 25.75 -14.78 16.34
N ASP A 117 26.11 -15.33 17.50
CA ASP A 117 26.83 -14.60 18.56
C ASP A 117 28.28 -14.32 18.15
N PHE A 118 28.89 -15.24 17.40
CA PHE A 118 30.22 -15.08 16.81
C PHE A 118 30.27 -13.92 15.82
N PHE A 119 29.37 -13.92 14.81
CA PHE A 119 29.30 -12.83 13.85
C PHE A 119 28.93 -11.50 14.52
N PHE A 120 28.03 -11.53 15.52
CA PHE A 120 27.65 -10.34 16.26
C PHE A 120 28.85 -9.70 16.98
N LEU A 121 29.67 -10.49 17.67
CA LEU A 121 30.88 -10.00 18.31
C LEU A 121 31.85 -9.40 17.27
N LEU A 122 32.13 -10.13 16.19
CA LEU A 122 33.04 -9.68 15.13
C LEU A 122 32.59 -8.35 14.50
N CYS A 123 31.31 -8.25 14.16
CA CYS A 123 30.70 -7.03 13.61
C CYS A 123 30.80 -5.84 14.58
N ARG A 124 30.58 -6.06 15.89
CA ARG A 124 30.72 -4.99 16.91
C ARG A 124 32.16 -4.54 17.08
N LEU A 125 33.13 -5.47 17.06
CA LEU A 125 34.56 -5.14 17.12
C LEU A 125 34.99 -4.32 15.89
N LEU A 126 34.55 -4.72 14.68
CA LEU A 126 34.79 -3.97 13.45
C LEU A 126 34.15 -2.56 13.49
N THR A 127 32.91 -2.45 13.95
CA THR A 127 32.22 -1.16 14.09
C THR A 127 32.95 -0.24 15.07
N PHE A 128 33.41 -0.78 16.21
CA PHE A 128 34.20 -0.03 17.18
C PHE A 128 35.56 0.40 16.62
N ALA A 129 36.23 -0.48 15.87
CA ALA A 129 37.48 -0.15 15.18
C ALA A 129 37.28 1.00 14.19
N TYR A 130 36.20 0.97 13.40
CA TYR A 130 35.86 2.05 12.46
C TYR A 130 35.62 3.40 13.16
N GLN A 131 34.81 3.40 14.23
CA GLN A 131 34.50 4.62 14.99
C GLN A 131 35.75 5.28 15.63
N ASN A 132 36.76 4.49 15.97
CA ASN A 132 38.02 4.96 16.54
C ASN A 132 39.14 5.14 15.49
N HIS A 133 38.83 5.03 14.19
CA HIS A 133 39.79 5.13 13.08
C HIS A 133 40.95 4.12 13.13
N ILE A 134 40.71 2.93 13.69
CA ILE A 134 41.68 1.84 13.76
C ILE A 134 41.46 0.91 12.56
N ILE A 135 42.50 0.64 11.77
CA ILE A 135 42.42 -0.21 10.58
C ILE A 135 42.98 -1.62 10.91
N PRO A 136 42.15 -2.68 10.93
CA PRO A 136 42.59 -4.07 11.02
C PRO A 136 43.52 -4.53 9.88
N LEU A 137 44.20 -5.67 10.04
CA LEU A 137 45.04 -6.25 8.98
C LEU A 137 44.18 -7.02 7.96
N ASN A 138 44.62 -7.05 6.69
CA ASN A 138 44.03 -7.85 5.59
C ASN A 138 42.54 -7.59 5.25
N ILE A 139 41.98 -6.43 5.56
CA ILE A 139 40.56 -6.08 5.30
C ILE A 139 40.13 -6.32 3.85
N GLU A 140 40.97 -5.93 2.88
CA GLU A 140 40.65 -6.07 1.45
C GLU A 140 40.51 -7.53 1.03
N GLN A 141 41.40 -8.41 1.52
CA GLN A 141 41.34 -9.84 1.24
C GLN A 141 40.12 -10.47 1.91
N GLN A 142 39.85 -10.16 3.19
CA GLN A 142 38.67 -10.66 3.88
C GLN A 142 37.37 -10.23 3.18
N LEU A 143 37.29 -8.98 2.71
CA LEU A 143 36.13 -8.51 1.95
C LEU A 143 35.96 -9.25 0.62
N HIS A 144 37.06 -9.51 -0.09
CA HIS A 144 37.03 -10.26 -1.34
C HIS A 144 36.51 -11.69 -1.13
N ASP A 145 37.00 -12.38 -0.09
CA ASP A 145 36.61 -13.73 0.27
C ASP A 145 35.11 -13.80 0.65
N GLU A 146 34.61 -12.82 1.42
CA GLU A 146 33.18 -12.71 1.76
C GLU A 146 32.28 -12.47 0.54
N ILE A 147 32.69 -11.60 -0.39
CA ILE A 147 31.92 -11.34 -1.62
C ILE A 147 31.90 -12.58 -2.53
N LEU A 148 33.01 -13.32 -2.61
CA LEU A 148 33.05 -14.61 -3.32
C LEU A 148 32.15 -15.65 -2.68
N TRP A 149 32.05 -15.67 -1.35
CA TRP A 149 31.12 -16.53 -0.63
C TRP A 149 29.66 -16.19 -0.98
N LEU A 150 29.28 -14.90 -0.91
CA LEU A 150 27.94 -14.43 -1.28
C LEU A 150 27.58 -14.77 -2.73
N LYS A 151 28.56 -14.73 -3.64
CA LYS A 151 28.36 -15.07 -5.06
C LYS A 151 28.03 -16.54 -5.31
N ASN A 152 28.60 -17.44 -4.51
CA ASN A 152 28.54 -18.90 -4.72
C ASN A 152 27.50 -19.60 -3.82
N ILE A 153 26.53 -18.86 -3.30
CA ILE A 153 25.44 -19.39 -2.46
C ILE A 153 24.54 -20.35 -3.24
N GLN A 154 24.24 -21.51 -2.64
CA GLN A 154 23.23 -22.47 -3.11
C GLN A 154 22.22 -22.74 -1.99
N LEU A 155 20.92 -22.67 -2.30
CA LEU A 155 19.84 -22.99 -1.36
C LEU A 155 19.75 -24.51 -1.13
N PRO A 156 19.37 -24.98 0.08
CA PRO A 156 18.95 -24.24 1.28
C PRO A 156 20.12 -23.77 2.16
N ILE A 157 19.98 -22.60 2.81
CA ILE A 157 20.96 -22.03 3.76
C ILE A 157 20.22 -21.59 5.02
N ASP A 158 20.89 -21.72 6.17
CA ASP A 158 20.43 -21.21 7.46
C ASP A 158 20.42 -19.67 7.50
N ASP A 159 19.30 -19.08 7.95
CA ASP A 159 19.10 -17.63 7.99
C ASP A 159 20.12 -16.89 8.88
N HIS A 160 20.55 -17.49 10.00
CA HIS A 160 21.49 -16.85 10.92
C HIS A 160 22.89 -16.77 10.32
N LEU A 161 23.30 -17.82 9.61
CA LEU A 161 24.57 -17.86 8.88
C LEU A 161 24.59 -16.80 7.77
N LEU A 162 23.55 -16.78 6.92
CA LEU A 162 23.43 -15.80 5.84
C LEU A 162 23.45 -14.35 6.37
N ARG A 163 22.72 -14.08 7.45
CA ARG A 163 22.72 -12.78 8.14
C ARG A 163 24.12 -12.40 8.63
N GLY A 164 24.88 -13.34 9.17
CA GLY A 164 26.25 -13.14 9.64
C GLY A 164 27.17 -12.63 8.53
N HIS A 165 27.22 -13.37 7.41
CA HIS A 165 28.03 -13.01 6.25
C HIS A 165 27.63 -11.66 5.62
N LEU A 166 26.32 -11.38 5.51
CA LEU A 166 25.83 -10.08 5.00
C LEU A 166 26.27 -8.90 5.87
N ASN A 167 26.18 -9.04 7.21
CA ASN A 167 26.62 -8.00 8.14
C ASN A 167 28.14 -7.84 8.15
N LEU A 168 28.89 -8.93 8.03
CA LEU A 168 30.35 -8.91 7.96
C LEU A 168 30.81 -8.16 6.70
N ALA A 169 30.23 -8.48 5.53
CA ALA A 169 30.49 -7.76 4.29
C ALA A 169 30.16 -6.26 4.42
N ARG A 170 29.03 -5.94 5.07
CA ARG A 170 28.62 -4.55 5.36
C ARG A 170 29.66 -3.80 6.19
N ASP A 171 30.13 -4.39 7.28
CA ASP A 171 31.06 -3.73 8.20
C ASP A 171 32.48 -3.61 7.61
N LEU A 172 32.93 -4.62 6.84
CA LEU A 172 34.18 -4.54 6.08
C LEU A 172 34.15 -3.44 5.01
N LEU A 173 33.01 -3.22 4.34
CA LEU A 173 32.84 -2.14 3.35
C LEU A 173 32.92 -0.74 3.95
N GLN A 174 32.73 -0.56 5.26
CA GLN A 174 32.86 0.76 5.90
C GLN A 174 34.29 1.30 5.82
N PHE A 175 35.29 0.42 5.80
CA PHE A 175 36.71 0.78 5.73
C PHE A 175 37.21 1.10 4.29
N GLN A 176 36.38 0.88 3.27
CA GLN A 176 36.78 0.97 1.86
C GLN A 176 36.56 2.36 1.27
N THR A 177 37.41 2.75 0.31
CA THR A 177 37.24 4.00 -0.45
C THR A 177 36.06 3.92 -1.43
N SER A 178 35.60 5.08 -1.92
CA SER A 178 34.50 5.15 -2.90
C SER A 178 34.79 4.39 -4.20
N GLU A 179 36.05 4.34 -4.63
CA GLU A 179 36.51 3.59 -5.81
C GLU A 179 36.40 2.07 -5.60
N HIS A 180 36.83 1.56 -4.44
CA HIS A 180 36.70 0.13 -4.13
C HIS A 180 35.23 -0.27 -3.97
N LYS A 181 34.40 0.58 -3.37
CA LYS A 181 32.94 0.36 -3.32
C LYS A 181 32.32 0.29 -4.73
N ARG A 182 32.77 1.15 -5.66
CA ARG A 182 32.34 1.12 -7.06
C ARG A 182 32.77 -0.17 -7.77
N PHE A 183 34.01 -0.62 -7.55
CA PHE A 183 34.51 -1.88 -8.10
C PHE A 183 33.65 -3.07 -7.65
N TYR A 184 33.37 -3.20 -6.36
CA TYR A 184 32.54 -4.28 -5.85
C TYR A 184 31.07 -4.16 -6.27
N GLY A 185 30.52 -2.94 -6.27
CA GLY A 185 29.11 -2.70 -6.61
C GLY A 185 28.79 -2.94 -8.08
N ILE A 186 29.54 -2.29 -8.98
CA ILE A 186 29.28 -2.26 -10.43
C ILE A 186 30.15 -3.29 -11.16
N ASP A 187 31.48 -3.20 -11.02
CA ASP A 187 32.39 -4.02 -11.84
C ASP A 187 32.29 -5.51 -11.48
N GLN A 188 31.99 -5.82 -10.21
CA GLN A 188 31.71 -7.17 -9.72
C GLN A 188 30.21 -7.51 -9.66
N LEU A 189 29.32 -6.63 -10.10
CA LEU A 189 27.85 -6.83 -10.16
C LEU A 189 27.17 -7.21 -8.82
N LEU A 190 27.77 -6.87 -7.68
CA LEU A 190 27.21 -7.22 -6.36
C LEU A 190 25.83 -6.58 -6.13
N ILE A 191 25.64 -5.32 -6.56
CA ILE A 191 24.35 -4.62 -6.40
C ILE A 191 23.26 -5.34 -7.21
N GLN A 192 23.56 -5.71 -8.46
CA GLN A 192 22.64 -6.45 -9.30
C GLN A 192 22.27 -7.79 -8.66
N GLN A 193 23.26 -8.53 -8.16
CA GLN A 193 23.00 -9.83 -7.54
C GLN A 193 22.10 -9.72 -6.29
N ILE A 194 22.37 -8.75 -5.40
CA ILE A 194 21.56 -8.54 -4.20
C ILE A 194 20.11 -8.17 -4.59
N ILE A 195 19.93 -7.29 -5.57
CA ILE A 195 18.61 -6.85 -6.03
C ILE A 195 17.87 -7.98 -6.74
N GLU A 196 18.49 -8.68 -7.68
CA GLU A 196 17.79 -9.65 -8.55
C GLU A 196 17.63 -11.04 -7.91
N GLN A 197 18.59 -11.49 -7.10
CA GLN A 197 18.58 -12.86 -6.54
C GLN A 197 18.23 -12.89 -5.04
N PHE A 198 18.69 -11.93 -4.25
CA PHE A 198 18.50 -11.95 -2.80
C PHE A 198 17.17 -11.32 -2.38
N LEU A 199 16.81 -10.17 -2.96
CA LEU A 199 15.68 -9.34 -2.51
C LEU A 199 14.48 -9.37 -3.45
N PHE A 200 14.68 -9.12 -4.75
CA PHE A 200 13.60 -8.83 -5.70
C PHE A 200 13.54 -9.73 -6.96
N PRO A 201 13.65 -11.08 -6.87
CA PRO A 201 13.45 -11.94 -8.05
C PRO A 201 12.09 -11.74 -8.74
N ALA A 202 11.01 -11.64 -7.95
CA ALA A 202 9.66 -11.46 -8.48
C ALA A 202 9.47 -10.10 -9.18
N SER A 203 9.97 -9.00 -8.58
CA SER A 203 9.90 -7.67 -9.20
C SER A 203 10.74 -7.59 -10.47
N THR A 204 11.90 -8.25 -10.50
CA THR A 204 12.79 -8.30 -11.67
C THR A 204 12.10 -8.98 -12.84
N LEU A 205 11.46 -10.13 -12.61
CA LEU A 205 10.67 -10.80 -13.63
C LEU A 205 9.51 -9.92 -14.12
N LEU A 206 8.77 -9.28 -13.20
CA LEU A 206 7.68 -8.37 -13.55
C LEU A 206 8.15 -7.23 -14.46
N TYR A 207 9.30 -6.64 -14.17
CA TYR A 207 9.92 -5.60 -14.99
C TYR A 207 10.33 -6.11 -16.38
N GLN A 208 10.96 -7.28 -16.47
CA GLN A 208 11.32 -7.90 -17.75
C GLN A 208 10.09 -8.12 -18.64
N PHE A 209 8.97 -8.58 -18.06
CA PHE A 209 7.72 -8.74 -18.81
C PHE A 209 7.14 -7.42 -19.29
N ARG A 210 7.15 -6.37 -18.46
CA ARG A 210 6.67 -5.03 -18.84
C ARG A 210 7.50 -4.44 -19.98
N SER A 211 8.82 -4.56 -19.88
CA SER A 211 9.77 -4.06 -20.88
C SER A 211 9.61 -4.78 -22.23
N THR A 212 9.41 -6.10 -22.21
CA THR A 212 9.19 -6.91 -23.42
C THR A 212 7.84 -6.57 -24.08
N LYS A 213 6.77 -6.39 -23.29
CA LYS A 213 5.47 -5.94 -23.82
C LYS A 213 5.52 -4.54 -24.44
N GLN A 214 6.28 -3.62 -23.86
CA GLN A 214 6.46 -2.28 -24.43
C GLN A 214 7.24 -2.32 -25.76
N GLN A 215 8.28 -3.16 -25.86
CA GLN A 215 9.03 -3.35 -27.12
C GLN A 215 8.18 -4.03 -28.21
N ASN A 216 7.39 -5.05 -27.86
CA ASN A 216 6.54 -5.75 -28.82
C ASN A 216 5.32 -4.91 -29.27
N ASN A 217 4.80 -4.03 -28.42
CA ASN A 217 3.72 -3.09 -28.81
C ASN A 217 4.20 -2.00 -29.80
N LEU A 218 5.50 -1.73 -29.90
CA LEU A 218 6.08 -0.85 -30.94
C LEU A 218 6.31 -1.59 -32.28
N LEU A 219 6.22 -2.93 -32.31
CA LEU A 219 6.51 -3.80 -33.45
C LEU A 219 5.29 -4.65 -33.89
N LYS A 220 4.06 -4.25 -33.54
CA LYS A 220 2.84 -4.94 -34.02
C LYS A 220 2.53 -4.64 -35.49
N GLN A 221 3.31 -5.21 -36.39
CA GLN A 221 2.81 -5.86 -37.61
C GLN A 221 3.69 -7.08 -37.87
N THR A 222 3.05 -8.24 -38.04
CA THR A 222 3.57 -9.55 -38.43
C THR A 222 4.03 -10.50 -37.32
N ASN A 223 3.11 -11.37 -36.91
CA ASN A 223 3.24 -12.82 -36.65
C ASN A 223 2.56 -13.26 -35.34
N ASP A 224 1.34 -13.78 -35.46
CA ASP A 224 0.50 -14.35 -34.39
C ASP A 224 0.92 -15.76 -33.95
N ASN A 225 2.22 -16.06 -33.82
CA ASN A 225 2.71 -17.40 -33.46
C ASN A 225 3.72 -17.45 -32.28
N ASP A 226 3.87 -16.39 -31.49
CA ASP A 226 4.83 -16.34 -30.37
C ASP A 226 4.18 -16.66 -29.01
N ASP A 227 3.57 -17.84 -28.88
CA ASP A 227 2.96 -18.35 -27.62
C ASP A 227 3.97 -18.96 -26.62
N ASP A 228 5.27 -18.90 -26.95
CA ASP A 228 6.36 -19.57 -26.22
C ASP A 228 7.23 -18.63 -25.37
N ASN A 229 6.73 -17.47 -24.93
CA ASN A 229 7.36 -16.76 -23.80
C ASN A 229 6.90 -17.38 -22.47
N GLU A 230 7.40 -18.58 -22.20
CA GLU A 230 7.18 -19.30 -20.95
C GLU A 230 7.52 -18.42 -19.74
N LEU A 231 6.52 -18.10 -18.91
CA LEU A 231 6.72 -17.45 -17.62
C LEU A 231 7.57 -18.38 -16.74
N LYS A 232 8.89 -18.15 -16.73
CA LYS A 232 9.83 -18.79 -15.80
C LYS A 232 9.39 -18.52 -14.37
N GLU A 233 9.45 -19.54 -13.51
CA GLU A 233 9.13 -19.36 -12.10
C GLU A 233 10.11 -18.35 -11.47
N PRO A 234 9.63 -17.43 -10.61
CA PRO A 234 10.52 -16.62 -9.81
C PRO A 234 11.39 -17.54 -8.99
N SER A 235 12.71 -17.44 -9.16
CA SER A 235 13.65 -18.07 -8.24
C SER A 235 13.30 -17.62 -6.83
N THR A 236 13.25 -18.57 -5.90
CA THR A 236 13.02 -18.26 -4.49
C THR A 236 14.08 -17.24 -4.04
N PRO A 237 13.68 -16.10 -3.45
CA PRO A 237 14.65 -15.14 -2.95
C PRO A 237 15.55 -15.81 -1.91
N ILE A 238 16.85 -15.51 -1.97
CA ILE A 238 17.82 -16.05 -1.02
C ILE A 238 17.50 -15.52 0.40
N CYS A 239 17.10 -14.25 0.52
CA CYS A 239 16.62 -13.69 1.79
C CYS A 239 15.11 -13.95 1.94
N GLN A 240 14.74 -14.86 2.84
CA GLN A 240 13.34 -15.25 3.06
C GLN A 240 12.73 -14.63 4.32
N THR A 241 13.56 -14.24 5.28
CA THR A 241 13.15 -13.75 6.61
C THR A 241 13.42 -12.27 6.79
N SER A 242 12.68 -11.62 7.70
CA SER A 242 12.86 -10.20 8.05
C SER A 242 14.32 -9.88 8.42
N ILE A 243 15.00 -10.79 9.13
CA ILE A 243 16.38 -10.61 9.57
C ILE A 243 17.41 -10.64 8.43
N THR A 244 17.22 -11.50 7.41
CA THR A 244 18.12 -11.60 6.25
C THR A 244 17.83 -10.50 5.22
N ILE A 245 16.55 -10.13 5.05
CA ILE A 245 16.12 -8.99 4.23
C ILE A 245 16.72 -7.69 4.76
N SER A 246 16.61 -7.43 6.06
CA SER A 246 17.17 -6.23 6.70
C SER A 246 18.69 -6.15 6.56
N ALA A 247 19.41 -7.28 6.72
CA ALA A 247 20.85 -7.33 6.55
C ALA A 247 21.29 -7.05 5.09
N ALA A 248 20.57 -7.59 4.11
CA ALA A 248 20.82 -7.32 2.69
C ALA A 248 20.54 -5.85 2.32
N PHE A 249 19.49 -5.25 2.88
CA PHE A 249 19.24 -3.82 2.73
C PHE A 249 20.33 -2.96 3.36
N ASP A 250 20.81 -3.30 4.56
CA ASP A 250 21.89 -2.58 5.22
C ASP A 250 23.21 -2.65 4.40
N LEU A 251 23.48 -3.79 3.75
CA LEU A 251 24.60 -3.94 2.82
C LEU A 251 24.46 -3.00 1.60
N LEU A 252 23.27 -2.92 0.99
CA LEU A 252 22.99 -1.98 -0.11
C LEU A 252 23.15 -0.52 0.33
N VAL A 253 22.71 -0.17 1.55
CA VAL A 253 22.87 1.18 2.10
C VAL A 253 24.35 1.55 2.18
N ILE A 254 25.22 0.69 2.72
CA ILE A 254 26.66 0.98 2.84
C ILE A 254 27.36 1.04 1.48
N LEU A 255 26.93 0.24 0.50
CA LEU A 255 27.41 0.31 -0.88
C LEU A 255 27.04 1.62 -1.57
N GLY A 256 25.84 2.16 -1.29
CA GLY A 256 25.39 3.47 -1.79
C GLY A 256 25.93 4.66 -0.99
N THR A 257 26.34 4.46 0.27
CA THR A 257 26.87 5.52 1.12
C THR A 257 28.22 5.98 0.62
N TYR A 258 28.33 7.27 0.28
CA TYR A 258 29.54 7.92 -0.24
C TYR A 258 30.06 7.34 -1.58
N CYS A 259 29.19 6.71 -2.38
CA CYS A 259 29.52 6.26 -3.73
C CYS A 259 28.41 6.64 -4.72
N ILE A 260 28.64 7.69 -5.50
CA ILE A 260 27.64 8.26 -6.42
C ILE A 260 27.23 7.24 -7.49
N ASP A 261 28.18 6.51 -8.09
CA ASP A 261 27.88 5.57 -9.17
C ASP A 261 27.01 4.40 -8.68
N ASN A 262 27.33 3.84 -7.51
CA ASN A 262 26.50 2.81 -6.88
C ASN A 262 25.11 3.35 -6.54
N LEU A 263 25.02 4.57 -6.00
CA LEU A 263 23.73 5.18 -5.66
C LEU A 263 22.88 5.45 -6.91
N LYS A 264 23.47 5.88 -8.03
CA LYS A 264 22.80 6.02 -9.33
C LYS A 264 22.25 4.68 -9.81
N LEU A 265 23.03 3.60 -9.66
CA LEU A 265 22.59 2.26 -10.03
C LEU A 265 21.42 1.78 -9.16
N ILE A 266 21.48 2.04 -7.85
CA ILE A 266 20.40 1.71 -6.90
C ILE A 266 19.12 2.51 -7.24
N ASP A 267 19.20 3.83 -7.47
CA ASP A 267 18.05 4.64 -7.90
C ASP A 267 17.44 4.09 -9.20
N LYS A 268 18.28 3.75 -10.17
CA LYS A 268 17.84 3.16 -11.44
C LYS A 268 17.06 1.87 -11.20
N TYR A 269 17.61 0.90 -10.47
CA TYR A 269 16.90 -0.36 -10.20
C TYR A 269 15.60 -0.15 -9.44
N ILE A 270 15.58 0.68 -8.38
CA ILE A 270 14.35 0.94 -7.61
C ILE A 270 13.30 1.62 -8.51
N THR A 271 13.70 2.57 -9.34
CA THR A 271 12.81 3.28 -10.27
C THR A 271 12.25 2.35 -11.34
N ASP A 272 13.11 1.54 -11.95
CA ASP A 272 12.75 0.58 -12.99
C ASP A 272 11.78 -0.48 -12.44
N LEU A 273 12.10 -1.05 -11.28
CA LEU A 273 11.32 -2.13 -10.66
C LEU A 273 9.95 -1.66 -10.14
N PHE A 274 9.87 -0.51 -9.47
CA PHE A 274 8.67 -0.11 -8.72
C PHE A 274 7.91 1.09 -9.29
N TYR A 275 8.60 2.06 -9.93
CA TYR A 275 8.00 3.36 -10.28
C TYR A 275 7.85 3.61 -11.79
N SER A 276 8.21 2.64 -12.64
CA SER A 276 8.14 2.81 -14.10
C SER A 276 6.78 2.47 -14.72
N ALA A 277 5.83 1.95 -13.93
CA ALA A 277 4.50 1.59 -14.41
C ALA A 277 3.49 2.74 -14.19
N PRO A 278 2.56 3.00 -15.11
CA PRO A 278 1.56 4.06 -14.96
C PRO A 278 0.63 3.86 -13.74
N ASP A 279 0.45 2.61 -13.30
CA ASP A 279 -0.39 2.23 -12.15
C ASP A 279 0.39 2.13 -10.83
N SER A 280 1.63 2.68 -10.74
CA SER A 280 2.47 2.53 -9.54
C SER A 280 2.09 3.44 -8.37
N ASN A 281 1.20 4.41 -8.58
CA ASN A 281 0.79 5.35 -7.53
C ASN A 281 -0.41 4.80 -6.76
N LEU A 282 -0.32 4.83 -5.43
CA LEU A 282 -1.49 4.62 -4.58
C LEU A 282 -2.28 5.91 -4.45
N HIS A 283 -3.61 5.78 -4.52
CA HIS A 283 -4.56 6.88 -4.32
C HIS A 283 -5.33 6.73 -3.00
N GLU A 284 -5.46 5.51 -2.48
CA GLU A 284 -6.16 5.24 -1.22
C GLU A 284 -5.32 5.67 0.00
N TRP A 285 -5.97 6.28 0.99
CA TRP A 285 -5.35 6.67 2.25
C TRP A 285 -5.37 5.55 3.29
N ASP A 286 -4.38 5.53 4.19
CA ASP A 286 -4.21 4.48 5.20
C ASP A 286 -4.18 3.05 4.62
N TYR A 287 -3.60 2.93 3.43
CA TYR A 287 -3.47 1.65 2.73
C TYR A 287 -2.58 0.67 3.52
N SER A 288 -3.04 -0.58 3.56
CA SER A 288 -2.26 -1.73 4.00
C SER A 288 -2.63 -2.94 3.15
N LEU A 289 -1.66 -3.82 2.88
CA LEU A 289 -1.94 -5.06 2.15
C LEU A 289 -3.03 -5.87 2.87
N PRO A 290 -4.19 -6.09 2.22
CA PRO A 290 -5.34 -6.74 2.88
C PRO A 290 -5.28 -8.26 2.80
N ILE A 291 -4.29 -8.83 2.08
CA ILE A 291 -4.06 -10.27 1.98
C ILE A 291 -2.70 -10.59 2.60
N GLY A 292 -2.69 -11.46 3.61
CA GLY A 292 -1.46 -11.99 4.21
C GLY A 292 -0.76 -13.01 3.33
N SER A 293 0.42 -13.48 3.75
CA SER A 293 1.05 -14.65 3.15
C SER A 293 0.32 -15.93 3.54
N ARG A 294 0.47 -16.98 2.72
CA ARG A 294 0.13 -18.35 3.09
C ARG A 294 0.70 -18.66 4.48
N SER A 295 -0.08 -19.34 5.32
CA SER A 295 0.35 -19.74 6.66
C SER A 295 1.59 -20.64 6.56
N ASN A 296 2.41 -20.64 7.62
CA ASN A 296 3.62 -21.47 7.70
C ASN A 296 3.31 -22.96 7.54
N GLU A 297 2.11 -23.37 7.95
CA GLU A 297 1.55 -24.73 7.84
C GLU A 297 1.12 -25.12 6.42
N GLY A 298 1.26 -24.22 5.45
CA GLY A 298 1.22 -24.59 4.04
C GLY A 298 -0.18 -24.75 3.44
N PHE A 299 -1.25 -24.15 3.96
CA PHE A 299 -2.58 -24.17 3.32
C PHE A 299 -3.13 -22.78 2.99
N VAL A 300 -4.01 -22.73 1.99
CA VAL A 300 -4.62 -21.49 1.48
C VAL A 300 -6.12 -21.53 1.80
N GLY A 301 -6.65 -20.45 2.36
CA GLY A 301 -8.08 -20.27 2.62
C GLY A 301 -8.90 -19.90 1.39
N LEU A 302 -10.22 -19.78 1.54
CA LEU A 302 -11.15 -19.28 0.54
C LEU A 302 -11.94 -18.10 1.09
N LYS A 303 -12.03 -17.01 0.31
CA LYS A 303 -12.81 -15.84 0.72
C LYS A 303 -14.30 -16.18 0.81
N ASN A 304 -14.97 -15.67 1.83
CA ASN A 304 -16.42 -15.67 1.93
C ASN A 304 -17.00 -14.39 1.27
N ALA A 305 -17.95 -14.55 0.35
CA ALA A 305 -18.63 -13.44 -0.33
C ALA A 305 -19.81 -12.84 0.46
N GLY A 306 -20.10 -13.39 1.65
CA GLY A 306 -21.19 -13.00 2.54
C GLY A 306 -21.69 -14.22 3.32
N ALA A 307 -22.28 -15.16 2.61
CA ALA A 307 -22.84 -16.41 3.14
C ALA A 307 -22.39 -17.64 2.33
N THR A 308 -21.17 -17.65 1.80
CA THR A 308 -20.65 -18.73 0.93
C THR A 308 -19.77 -19.75 1.67
N CYS A 309 -19.80 -19.78 3.00
CA CYS A 309 -19.00 -20.70 3.82
C CYS A 309 -19.38 -22.19 3.59
N TYR A 310 -20.62 -22.48 3.19
CA TYR A 310 -21.03 -23.82 2.75
C TYR A 310 -20.27 -24.28 1.50
N MET A 311 -19.95 -23.35 0.59
CA MET A 311 -19.11 -23.66 -0.58
C MET A 311 -17.68 -23.93 -0.17
N ASN A 312 -17.13 -23.05 0.68
CA ASN A 312 -15.72 -23.11 1.09
C ASN A 312 -15.41 -24.40 1.85
N SER A 313 -16.25 -24.76 2.83
CA SER A 313 -16.10 -25.99 3.62
C SER A 313 -16.09 -27.25 2.76
N VAL A 314 -17.00 -27.35 1.78
CA VAL A 314 -17.08 -28.48 0.84
C VAL A 314 -15.91 -28.50 -0.14
N LEU A 315 -15.55 -27.35 -0.74
CA LEU A 315 -14.46 -27.26 -1.71
C LEU A 315 -13.10 -27.61 -1.09
N GLN A 316 -12.85 -27.16 0.14
CA GLN A 316 -11.64 -27.55 0.89
C GLN A 316 -11.62 -29.05 1.18
N GLN A 317 -12.78 -29.63 1.53
CA GLN A 317 -12.89 -31.06 1.78
C GLN A 317 -12.60 -31.90 0.52
N LEU A 318 -13.16 -31.50 -0.62
CA LEU A 318 -12.90 -32.16 -1.91
C LEU A 318 -11.44 -31.99 -2.36
N PHE A 319 -10.86 -30.81 -2.16
CA PHE A 319 -9.46 -30.52 -2.49
C PHE A 319 -8.47 -31.39 -1.72
N MET A 320 -8.78 -31.70 -0.46
CA MET A 320 -7.91 -32.49 0.40
C MET A 320 -7.97 -34.00 0.11
N ILE A 321 -8.94 -34.46 -0.70
CA ILE A 321 -8.95 -35.83 -1.24
C ILE A 321 -7.93 -35.90 -2.39
N GLN A 322 -6.72 -36.36 -2.09
CA GLN A 322 -5.59 -36.35 -3.03
C GLN A 322 -5.86 -37.04 -4.38
N PRO A 323 -6.50 -38.22 -4.46
CA PRO A 323 -6.83 -38.85 -5.74
C PRO A 323 -7.76 -37.98 -6.59
N LEU A 324 -8.79 -37.38 -5.96
CA LEU A 324 -9.76 -36.52 -6.63
C LEU A 324 -9.10 -35.23 -7.14
N ARG A 325 -8.32 -34.56 -6.29
CA ARG A 325 -7.58 -33.34 -6.66
C ARG A 325 -6.66 -33.57 -7.86
N THR A 326 -5.86 -34.64 -7.79
CA THR A 326 -4.88 -34.97 -8.83
C THR A 326 -5.58 -35.29 -10.15
N ALA A 327 -6.64 -36.09 -10.10
CA ALA A 327 -7.40 -36.45 -11.28
C ALA A 327 -8.07 -35.22 -11.93
N LEU A 328 -8.72 -34.35 -11.16
CA LEU A 328 -9.36 -33.14 -11.69
C LEU A 328 -8.36 -32.15 -12.29
N LEU A 329 -7.19 -31.96 -11.68
CA LEU A 329 -6.13 -31.10 -12.20
C LEU A 329 -5.45 -31.67 -13.46
N SER A 330 -5.50 -32.98 -13.67
CA SER A 330 -4.91 -33.64 -14.87
C SER A 330 -5.78 -33.50 -16.14
N VAL A 331 -7.06 -33.14 -16.00
CA VAL A 331 -7.99 -33.06 -17.13
C VAL A 331 -7.64 -31.88 -18.05
N LYS A 332 -7.39 -32.17 -19.33
CA LYS A 332 -7.20 -31.14 -20.37
C LYS A 332 -8.54 -30.80 -21.03
N ILE A 333 -8.91 -29.53 -20.95
CA ILE A 333 -10.13 -29.00 -21.57
C ILE A 333 -9.75 -28.51 -22.99
N PRO A 334 -10.45 -28.95 -24.05
CA PRO A 334 -10.19 -28.48 -25.42
C PRO A 334 -10.41 -26.96 -25.57
N PRO A 335 -9.60 -26.27 -26.40
CA PRO A 335 -9.71 -24.81 -26.62
C PRO A 335 -11.02 -24.40 -27.30
N GLU A 336 -11.74 -25.34 -27.90
CA GLU A 336 -13.06 -25.16 -28.52
C GLU A 336 -14.13 -24.64 -27.53
N TYR A 337 -13.91 -24.85 -26.24
CA TYR A 337 -14.78 -24.37 -25.15
C TYR A 337 -14.36 -22.98 -24.60
N GLY A 338 -13.52 -22.25 -25.35
CA GLY A 338 -13.18 -20.84 -25.17
C GLY A 338 -12.27 -20.54 -23.97
N ASP A 339 -11.12 -19.90 -24.19
CA ASP A 339 -10.35 -19.27 -23.10
C ASP A 339 -10.91 -17.87 -22.81
N ASP A 340 -11.82 -17.74 -21.85
CA ASP A 340 -12.14 -16.44 -21.28
C ASP A 340 -10.92 -15.92 -20.51
N GLU A 341 -10.04 -15.20 -21.23
CA GLU A 341 -9.00 -14.31 -20.71
C GLU A 341 -9.58 -12.99 -20.16
N SER A 342 -10.91 -12.84 -20.14
CA SER A 342 -11.62 -11.59 -19.84
C SER A 342 -11.53 -11.08 -18.40
N GLU A 343 -10.79 -11.74 -17.50
CA GLU A 343 -10.40 -11.15 -16.21
C GLU A 343 -9.09 -10.33 -16.28
N GLU A 344 -8.43 -10.22 -17.45
CA GLU A 344 -7.29 -9.31 -17.64
C GLU A 344 -7.63 -7.83 -17.36
N ASP A 345 -8.90 -7.43 -17.48
CA ASP A 345 -9.37 -6.06 -17.23
C ASP A 345 -9.78 -5.77 -15.77
N ASP A 346 -10.10 -6.78 -14.95
CA ASP A 346 -10.51 -6.56 -13.54
C ASP A 346 -9.30 -6.41 -12.60
N LEU A 347 -8.12 -6.94 -12.96
CA LEU A 347 -6.89 -6.77 -12.17
C LEU A 347 -6.31 -5.35 -12.19
N ARG A 348 -6.80 -4.48 -13.09
CA ARG A 348 -6.49 -3.03 -13.13
C ARG A 348 -7.29 -2.22 -12.11
N ARG A 349 -8.40 -2.78 -11.61
CA ARG A 349 -9.23 -2.19 -10.54
C ARG A 349 -8.97 -2.78 -9.16
N ASP A 350 -7.98 -3.67 -9.02
CA ASP A 350 -7.50 -4.14 -7.71
C ASP A 350 -6.58 -3.08 -7.03
N THR A 351 -6.93 -1.79 -7.11
CA THR A 351 -6.86 -0.97 -5.90
C THR A 351 -7.86 -1.60 -4.96
N PHE A 352 -7.38 -2.19 -3.89
CA PHE A 352 -8.21 -2.90 -2.93
C PHE A 352 -9.17 -1.91 -2.27
N ASP A 353 -10.34 -1.68 -2.86
CA ASP A 353 -11.45 -0.96 -2.23
C ASP A 353 -12.20 -1.92 -1.29
N PRO A 354 -12.07 -1.82 0.04
CA PRO A 354 -13.15 -2.17 0.93
C PRO A 354 -14.07 -0.96 0.99
N ILE A 355 -15.35 -1.13 0.62
CA ILE A 355 -16.42 -0.12 0.73
C ILE A 355 -16.57 0.79 -0.51
N SER A 356 -17.07 0.20 -1.60
CA SER A 356 -18.00 0.89 -2.49
C SER A 356 -19.37 0.25 -2.32
N ASP A 357 -20.12 0.75 -1.34
CA ASP A 357 -21.55 0.49 -1.24
C ASP A 357 -22.26 1.10 -2.46
N GLY A 358 -23.28 0.37 -2.91
CA GLY A 358 -23.88 0.50 -4.23
C GLY A 358 -24.16 1.92 -4.71
N LYS A 359 -23.54 2.27 -5.84
CA LYS A 359 -24.09 3.07 -6.95
C LYS A 359 -23.03 3.18 -8.05
N SER A 360 -22.87 2.13 -8.86
CA SER A 360 -22.42 2.32 -10.24
C SER A 360 -23.42 1.68 -11.18
N SER A 361 -23.99 2.53 -12.02
CA SER A 361 -24.98 2.23 -13.04
C SER A 361 -24.31 1.37 -14.12
N ILE A 362 -24.56 0.07 -14.05
CA ILE A 362 -24.23 -0.86 -15.14
C ILE A 362 -25.04 -0.43 -16.36
N LYS A 363 -24.35 0.07 -17.39
CA LYS A 363 -24.93 0.18 -18.73
C LYS A 363 -25.14 -1.25 -19.24
N ASP A 364 -26.40 -1.65 -19.26
CA ASP A 364 -26.87 -2.90 -19.85
C ASP A 364 -26.45 -3.01 -21.32
N ASN A 365 -25.33 -3.67 -21.59
CA ASN A 365 -25.12 -4.28 -22.89
C ASN A 365 -25.99 -5.54 -22.94
N LYS A 366 -27.25 -5.35 -23.35
CA LYS A 366 -28.13 -6.43 -23.79
C LYS A 366 -27.45 -7.19 -24.94
N ILE A 367 -26.78 -8.29 -24.63
CA ILE A 367 -26.57 -9.36 -25.60
C ILE A 367 -27.96 -9.92 -25.90
N THR A 368 -28.51 -9.51 -27.03
CA THR A 368 -29.73 -10.06 -27.60
C THR A 368 -29.39 -11.45 -28.14
N VAL A 369 -29.51 -12.47 -27.28
CA VAL A 369 -29.48 -13.87 -27.74
C VAL A 369 -30.88 -14.22 -28.23
N SER A 370 -31.01 -14.36 -29.55
CA SER A 370 -32.14 -15.00 -30.21
C SER A 370 -32.28 -16.46 -29.73
N PRO A 371 -33.47 -16.93 -29.31
CA PRO A 371 -33.66 -18.26 -28.75
C PRO A 371 -33.85 -19.29 -29.88
N THR A 372 -32.76 -19.77 -30.46
CA THR A 372 -32.74 -21.00 -31.25
C THR A 372 -31.35 -21.65 -31.16
N LYS A 373 -31.12 -22.51 -30.16
CA LYS A 373 -30.05 -23.52 -30.11
C LYS A 373 -30.34 -24.52 -28.98
N ASP A 374 -29.96 -25.77 -29.18
CA ASP A 374 -30.34 -26.93 -28.37
C ASP A 374 -29.98 -26.81 -26.88
N THR A 375 -30.97 -26.91 -25.98
CA THR A 375 -30.83 -26.81 -24.51
C THR A 375 -29.84 -27.80 -23.89
N LYS A 376 -29.46 -28.87 -24.62
CA LYS A 376 -28.43 -29.83 -24.18
C LYS A 376 -27.01 -29.30 -24.33
N ASN A 377 -26.72 -28.49 -25.35
CA ASN A 377 -25.38 -27.93 -25.54
C ASN A 377 -25.03 -26.91 -24.46
N ASP A 378 -25.99 -26.05 -24.09
CA ASP A 378 -25.80 -25.04 -23.05
C ASP A 378 -25.48 -25.65 -21.67
N ARG A 379 -26.09 -26.80 -21.34
CA ARG A 379 -25.84 -27.51 -20.08
C ARG A 379 -24.47 -28.18 -20.05
N ASN A 380 -24.03 -28.74 -21.16
CA ASN A 380 -22.71 -29.36 -21.29
C ASN A 380 -21.60 -28.29 -21.19
N GLU A 381 -21.78 -27.15 -21.83
CA GLU A 381 -20.86 -26.01 -21.74
C GLU A 381 -20.78 -25.46 -20.31
N TYR A 382 -21.92 -25.31 -19.63
CA TYR A 382 -21.98 -24.93 -18.21
C TYR A 382 -21.17 -25.88 -17.31
N ASN A 383 -21.36 -27.19 -17.46
CA ASN A 383 -20.64 -28.18 -16.64
C ASN A 383 -19.11 -28.12 -16.87
N ILE A 384 -18.67 -27.92 -18.12
CA ILE A 384 -17.24 -27.75 -18.45
C ILE A 384 -16.70 -26.45 -17.84
N GLN A 385 -17.46 -25.35 -17.86
CA GLN A 385 -17.07 -24.10 -17.20
C GLN A 385 -16.92 -24.29 -15.68
N ILE A 386 -17.81 -25.05 -15.02
CA ILE A 386 -17.68 -25.40 -13.60
C ILE A 386 -16.40 -26.18 -13.34
N LEU A 387 -16.12 -27.22 -14.12
CA LEU A 387 -14.86 -27.98 -14.02
C LEU A 387 -13.63 -27.05 -14.13
N ARG A 388 -13.64 -26.11 -15.07
CA ARG A 388 -12.56 -25.13 -15.24
C ARG A 388 -12.39 -24.22 -14.03
N GLN A 389 -13.48 -23.72 -13.43
CA GLN A 389 -13.40 -22.91 -12.23
C GLN A 389 -12.91 -23.72 -11.02
N ILE A 390 -13.30 -25.00 -10.89
CA ILE A 390 -12.78 -25.90 -9.86
C ILE A 390 -11.28 -26.16 -10.05
N GLN A 391 -10.82 -26.39 -11.29
CA GLN A 391 -9.38 -26.50 -11.59
C GLN A 391 -8.63 -25.23 -11.20
N ARG A 392 -9.19 -24.05 -11.47
CA ARG A 392 -8.61 -22.77 -11.03
C ARG A 392 -8.53 -22.69 -9.51
N ILE A 393 -9.60 -23.01 -8.79
CA ILE A 393 -9.61 -23.02 -7.31
C ILE A 393 -8.54 -23.97 -6.79
N PHE A 394 -8.52 -25.23 -7.26
CA PHE A 394 -7.58 -26.25 -6.80
C PHE A 394 -6.13 -25.90 -7.14
N GLY A 395 -5.87 -25.29 -8.30
CA GLY A 395 -4.53 -24.81 -8.66
C GLY A 395 -4.03 -23.71 -7.72
N HIS A 396 -4.90 -22.76 -7.36
CA HIS A 396 -4.55 -21.71 -6.39
C HIS A 396 -4.41 -22.26 -4.97
N LEU A 397 -5.26 -23.19 -4.53
CA LEU A 397 -5.12 -23.84 -3.23
C LEU A 397 -3.81 -24.63 -3.11
N LEU A 398 -3.34 -25.23 -4.22
CA LEU A 398 -2.10 -25.99 -4.26
C LEU A 398 -0.87 -25.07 -4.18
N GLU A 399 -0.78 -24.05 -5.04
CA GLU A 399 0.48 -23.32 -5.30
C GLU A 399 0.48 -21.82 -4.98
N SER A 400 -0.66 -21.22 -4.61
CA SER A 400 -0.70 -19.81 -4.22
C SER A 400 0.19 -19.53 -3.01
N LYS A 401 0.81 -18.35 -2.99
CA LYS A 401 1.58 -17.80 -1.86
C LYS A 401 0.75 -16.85 -0.99
N LEU A 402 -0.50 -16.58 -1.39
CA LEU A 402 -1.44 -15.74 -0.66
C LEU A 402 -2.09 -16.54 0.49
N GLN A 403 -2.56 -15.84 1.52
CA GLN A 403 -3.31 -16.45 2.64
C GLN A 403 -4.59 -17.14 2.15
N TYR A 404 -5.31 -16.51 1.22
CA TYR A 404 -6.56 -17.04 0.68
C TYR A 404 -6.74 -16.73 -0.81
N TYR A 405 -7.58 -17.51 -1.48
CA TYR A 405 -8.02 -17.28 -2.86
C TYR A 405 -9.45 -16.73 -2.91
N ILE A 406 -9.75 -15.88 -3.90
CA ILE A 406 -11.08 -15.29 -4.11
C ILE A 406 -11.71 -15.92 -5.36
N PRO A 407 -12.65 -16.86 -5.23
CA PRO A 407 -13.23 -17.58 -6.36
C PRO A 407 -14.34 -16.78 -7.09
N LYS A 408 -14.04 -15.54 -7.53
CA LYS A 408 -15.00 -14.65 -8.22
C LYS A 408 -15.61 -15.30 -9.46
N GLY A 409 -14.78 -15.97 -10.28
CA GLY A 409 -15.24 -16.67 -11.49
C GLY A 409 -16.22 -17.82 -11.20
N PHE A 410 -16.02 -18.55 -10.09
CA PHE A 410 -16.94 -19.60 -9.67
C PHE A 410 -18.28 -19.03 -9.22
N TRP A 411 -18.28 -17.95 -8.42
CA TRP A 411 -19.50 -17.28 -7.96
C TRP A 411 -20.36 -16.74 -9.10
N LYS A 412 -19.74 -16.22 -10.16
CA LYS A 412 -20.46 -15.69 -11.34
C LYS A 412 -21.17 -16.78 -12.15
N ILE A 413 -20.59 -17.98 -12.20
CA ILE A 413 -21.05 -19.05 -13.09
C ILE A 413 -21.99 -20.01 -12.37
N PHE A 414 -21.71 -20.38 -11.12
CA PHE A 414 -22.42 -21.43 -10.37
C PHE A 414 -23.91 -21.12 -10.18
N LYS A 415 -24.75 -22.15 -10.33
CA LYS A 415 -26.22 -22.08 -10.27
C LYS A 415 -26.81 -23.21 -9.45
N PHE A 416 -27.81 -22.90 -8.63
CA PHE A 416 -28.67 -23.91 -7.98
C PHE A 416 -29.93 -24.11 -8.80
N ALA A 417 -30.25 -25.36 -9.14
CA ALA A 417 -31.44 -25.71 -9.95
C ALA A 417 -31.62 -24.88 -11.25
N GLY A 418 -30.53 -24.34 -11.80
CA GLY A 418 -30.54 -23.47 -13.00
C GLY A 418 -30.66 -21.97 -12.72
N GLU A 419 -30.88 -21.55 -11.48
CA GLU A 419 -30.96 -20.15 -11.05
C GLU A 419 -29.61 -19.63 -10.53
N PRO A 420 -29.27 -18.34 -10.78
CA PRO A 420 -28.04 -17.75 -10.28
C PRO A 420 -28.06 -17.65 -8.75
N VAL A 421 -26.92 -17.90 -8.13
CA VAL A 421 -26.80 -17.91 -6.67
C VAL A 421 -26.63 -16.48 -6.13
N ASN A 422 -27.44 -16.10 -5.16
CA ASN A 422 -27.21 -14.91 -4.34
C ASN A 422 -26.18 -15.22 -3.24
N LEU A 423 -25.02 -14.56 -3.29
CA LEU A 423 -23.89 -14.83 -2.40
C LEU A 423 -24.13 -14.43 -0.93
N ARG A 424 -25.23 -13.73 -0.64
CA ARG A 424 -25.65 -13.37 0.72
C ARG A 424 -26.62 -14.38 1.34
N ASP A 425 -27.14 -15.33 0.55
CA ASP A 425 -28.08 -16.33 1.03
C ASP A 425 -27.34 -17.60 1.46
N GLN A 426 -27.63 -18.06 2.67
CA GLN A 426 -27.08 -19.30 3.19
C GLN A 426 -27.79 -20.49 2.53
N GLN A 427 -27.02 -21.51 2.14
CA GLN A 427 -27.55 -22.75 1.54
C GLN A 427 -27.05 -23.97 2.32
N ASP A 428 -27.65 -25.13 2.04
CA ASP A 428 -27.19 -26.40 2.60
C ASP A 428 -25.89 -26.86 1.91
N ALA A 429 -24.86 -27.15 2.71
CA ALA A 429 -23.59 -27.70 2.22
C ALA A 429 -23.76 -29.05 1.48
N ILE A 430 -24.78 -29.84 1.83
CA ILE A 430 -25.04 -31.12 1.15
C ILE A 430 -25.64 -30.92 -0.23
N GLU A 431 -26.58 -29.99 -0.36
CA GLU A 431 -27.16 -29.63 -1.65
C GLU A 431 -26.07 -29.11 -2.60
N PHE A 432 -25.15 -28.29 -2.07
CA PHE A 432 -23.97 -27.84 -2.80
C PHE A 432 -23.06 -29.00 -3.20
N LEU A 433 -22.71 -29.90 -2.27
CA LEU A 433 -21.85 -31.06 -2.53
C LEU A 433 -22.40 -31.93 -3.67
N ASN A 434 -23.68 -32.29 -3.60
CA ASN A 434 -24.32 -33.10 -4.63
C ASN A 434 -24.35 -32.39 -5.99
N THR A 435 -24.73 -31.11 -6.01
CA THR A 435 -24.80 -30.31 -7.25
C THR A 435 -23.43 -30.18 -7.93
N VAL A 436 -22.37 -29.95 -7.15
CA VAL A 436 -21.01 -29.84 -7.69
C VAL A 436 -20.49 -31.19 -8.18
N VAL A 437 -20.68 -32.26 -7.42
CA VAL A 437 -20.27 -33.63 -7.81
C VAL A 437 -20.96 -34.05 -9.12
N ASP A 438 -22.27 -33.84 -9.23
CA ASP A 438 -23.03 -34.15 -10.45
C ASP A 438 -22.55 -33.33 -11.65
N SER A 439 -22.29 -32.03 -11.44
CA SER A 439 -21.79 -31.15 -12.50
C SER A 439 -20.40 -31.56 -12.99
N LEU A 440 -19.52 -31.99 -12.08
CA LEU A 440 -18.18 -32.47 -12.41
C LEU A 440 -18.24 -33.80 -13.18
N ASP A 441 -19.03 -34.77 -12.73
CA ASP A 441 -19.15 -36.05 -13.41
C ASP A 441 -19.81 -35.93 -14.80
N GLU A 442 -20.80 -35.05 -14.97
CA GLU A 442 -21.38 -34.76 -16.29
C GLU A 442 -20.40 -33.98 -17.20
N ALA A 443 -19.54 -33.12 -16.65
CA ALA A 443 -18.47 -32.48 -17.41
C ALA A 443 -17.45 -33.52 -17.93
N LEU A 444 -17.01 -34.43 -17.04
CA LEU A 444 -16.06 -35.50 -17.39
C LEU A 444 -16.65 -36.42 -18.45
N LYS A 445 -17.93 -36.79 -18.32
CA LYS A 445 -18.65 -37.59 -19.30
C LYS A 445 -18.76 -36.89 -20.66
N THR A 446 -18.98 -35.58 -20.68
CA THR A 446 -18.98 -34.77 -21.91
C THR A 446 -17.61 -34.80 -22.59
N LEU A 447 -16.53 -34.84 -21.81
CA LEU A 447 -15.15 -34.97 -22.30
C LEU A 447 -14.73 -36.43 -22.61
N ASN A 448 -15.66 -37.39 -22.58
CA ASN A 448 -15.41 -38.83 -22.75
C ASN A 448 -14.44 -39.44 -21.71
N LEU A 449 -14.38 -38.86 -20.51
CA LEU A 449 -13.61 -39.35 -19.38
C LEU A 449 -14.54 -40.10 -18.40
N PRO A 450 -14.01 -41.04 -17.58
CA PRO A 450 -14.80 -41.68 -16.55
C PRO A 450 -15.26 -40.68 -15.49
N GLN A 451 -16.41 -40.94 -14.89
CA GLN A 451 -16.96 -40.19 -13.76
C GLN A 451 -16.11 -40.44 -12.51
N ILE A 452 -15.16 -39.54 -12.24
CA ILE A 452 -14.17 -39.67 -11.17
C ILE A 452 -14.83 -39.54 -9.80
N CYS A 453 -15.77 -38.60 -9.62
CA CYS A 453 -16.41 -38.39 -8.33
C CYS A 453 -17.23 -39.61 -7.93
N SER A 454 -18.01 -40.18 -8.87
CA SER A 454 -18.73 -41.43 -8.68
C SER A 454 -17.82 -42.65 -8.39
N LYS A 455 -16.58 -42.66 -8.88
CA LYS A 455 -15.61 -43.72 -8.54
C LYS A 455 -15.05 -43.58 -7.13
N VAL A 456 -14.78 -42.36 -6.68
CA VAL A 456 -14.16 -42.08 -5.37
C VAL A 456 -15.19 -42.11 -4.24
N LEU A 457 -16.33 -41.44 -4.43
CA LEU A 457 -17.39 -41.25 -3.43
C LEU A 457 -18.59 -42.20 -3.62
N GLY A 458 -18.75 -42.79 -4.81
CA GLY A 458 -19.94 -43.58 -5.14
C GLY A 458 -19.90 -45.02 -4.61
N GLY A 459 -20.93 -45.36 -3.83
CA GLY A 459 -21.23 -46.71 -3.36
C GLY A 459 -22.56 -47.23 -3.90
N LYS A 460 -22.91 -48.47 -3.51
CA LYS A 460 -24.17 -49.13 -3.88
C LYS A 460 -24.84 -49.77 -2.67
N PHE A 461 -26.13 -49.50 -2.51
CA PHE A 461 -27.03 -50.24 -1.64
C PHE A 461 -27.56 -51.49 -2.36
N ALA A 462 -27.99 -52.47 -1.57
CA ALA A 462 -28.83 -53.58 -1.96
C ALA A 462 -30.09 -53.58 -1.08
N ASP A 463 -31.23 -53.17 -1.65
CA ASP A 463 -32.56 -53.34 -1.05
C ASP A 463 -32.93 -54.82 -1.20
N GLN A 464 -32.92 -55.54 -0.09
CA GLN A 464 -33.15 -56.97 -0.03
C GLN A 464 -34.51 -57.28 0.56
N LYS A 465 -35.26 -58.13 -0.13
CA LYS A 465 -36.51 -58.73 0.35
C LYS A 465 -36.31 -60.22 0.52
N ILE A 466 -36.27 -60.66 1.77
CA ILE A 466 -36.02 -62.05 2.15
C ILE A 466 -37.33 -62.66 2.64
N CYS A 467 -37.95 -63.52 1.84
CA CYS A 467 -39.17 -64.21 2.23
C CYS A 467 -38.87 -65.28 3.30
N LYS A 468 -39.67 -65.34 4.37
CA LYS A 468 -39.50 -66.35 5.43
C LYS A 468 -40.10 -67.70 5.07
N ASP A 469 -41.27 -67.71 4.45
CA ASP A 469 -42.02 -68.95 4.14
C ASP A 469 -41.79 -69.48 2.72
N CYS A 470 -40.80 -68.94 1.99
CA CYS A 470 -40.35 -69.47 0.71
C CYS A 470 -38.87 -69.11 0.44
N PRO A 471 -38.14 -69.88 -0.39
CA PRO A 471 -36.70 -69.67 -0.61
C PRO A 471 -36.37 -68.46 -1.50
N HIS A 472 -37.36 -67.65 -1.87
CA HIS A 472 -37.15 -66.55 -2.81
C HIS A 472 -36.58 -65.31 -2.11
N ARG A 473 -35.48 -64.79 -2.66
CA ARG A 473 -34.87 -63.52 -2.28
C ARG A 473 -34.88 -62.59 -3.48
N TYR A 474 -35.25 -61.34 -3.26
CA TYR A 474 -35.17 -60.28 -4.27
C TYR A 474 -34.15 -59.26 -3.80
N SER A 475 -33.35 -58.74 -4.73
CA SER A 475 -32.39 -57.67 -4.45
C SER A 475 -32.41 -56.65 -5.56
N ARG A 476 -32.49 -55.36 -5.18
CA ARG A 476 -32.38 -54.23 -6.10
C ARG A 476 -31.18 -53.38 -5.69
N GLU A 477 -30.37 -52.99 -6.66
CA GLU A 477 -29.25 -52.07 -6.45
C GLU A 477 -29.70 -50.62 -6.58
N GLU A 478 -29.19 -49.77 -5.68
CA GLU A 478 -29.39 -48.32 -5.71
C GLU A 478 -28.05 -47.64 -5.43
N ASP A 479 -27.66 -46.67 -6.27
CA ASP A 479 -26.39 -45.94 -6.14
C ASP A 479 -26.51 -44.84 -5.08
N PHE A 480 -25.40 -44.55 -4.39
CA PHE A 480 -25.32 -43.42 -3.45
C PHE A 480 -23.94 -42.73 -3.54
N THR A 481 -23.90 -41.42 -3.35
CA THR A 481 -22.67 -40.62 -3.17
C THR A 481 -22.41 -40.28 -1.71
N LEU A 482 -23.49 -40.18 -0.94
CA LEU A 482 -23.51 -39.83 0.48
C LEU A 482 -24.61 -40.65 1.16
N ILE A 483 -24.33 -41.11 2.38
CA ILE A 483 -25.32 -41.81 3.21
C ILE A 483 -25.85 -40.91 4.31
N SER A 484 -27.14 -41.01 4.62
CA SER A 484 -27.78 -40.14 5.61
C SER A 484 -28.22 -40.95 6.82
N VAL A 485 -27.67 -40.66 8.00
CA VAL A 485 -27.99 -41.38 9.25
C VAL A 485 -28.93 -40.57 10.13
N ASP A 486 -29.88 -41.24 10.78
CA ASP A 486 -30.74 -40.61 11.79
C ASP A 486 -29.96 -40.43 13.10
N ILE A 487 -30.19 -39.31 13.76
CA ILE A 487 -29.55 -38.91 15.01
C ILE A 487 -30.54 -38.82 16.19
N ARG A 488 -31.86 -38.84 15.95
CA ARG A 488 -32.85 -38.59 17.01
C ARG A 488 -33.05 -39.79 17.93
N HIS A 489 -32.84 -40.99 17.39
CA HIS A 489 -33.11 -42.26 18.05
C HIS A 489 -31.84 -43.08 18.35
N SER A 490 -30.66 -42.51 18.09
CA SER A 490 -29.36 -43.18 18.18
C SER A 490 -28.33 -42.24 18.80
N GLN A 491 -27.53 -42.74 19.73
CA GLN A 491 -26.52 -41.90 20.41
C GLN A 491 -25.16 -41.93 19.70
N ASN A 492 -24.95 -42.93 18.83
CA ASN A 492 -23.69 -43.14 18.13
C ASN A 492 -23.90 -43.58 16.69
N LEU A 493 -22.85 -43.42 15.87
CA LEU A 493 -22.87 -43.79 14.45
C LEU A 493 -23.13 -45.28 14.19
N LYS A 494 -22.68 -46.17 15.08
CA LYS A 494 -22.85 -47.62 14.90
C LYS A 494 -24.32 -48.01 15.00
N GLU A 495 -25.02 -47.54 16.02
CA GLU A 495 -26.46 -47.74 16.20
C GLU A 495 -27.27 -47.25 14.99
N SER A 496 -26.93 -46.07 14.45
CA SER A 496 -27.63 -45.54 13.27
C SER A 496 -27.36 -46.35 12.00
N LEU A 497 -26.16 -46.91 11.85
CA LEU A 497 -25.83 -47.81 10.74
C LEU A 497 -26.52 -49.16 10.86
N GLU A 498 -26.70 -49.69 12.07
CA GLU A 498 -27.46 -50.92 12.31
C GLU A 498 -28.93 -50.79 11.85
N GLN A 499 -29.54 -49.60 11.98
CA GLN A 499 -30.92 -49.36 11.52
C GLN A 499 -31.12 -49.62 10.02
N TYR A 500 -30.09 -49.43 9.18
CA TYR A 500 -30.18 -49.78 7.76
C TYR A 500 -30.44 -51.30 7.57
N VAL A 501 -29.81 -52.11 8.42
CA VAL A 501 -29.63 -53.54 8.22
C VAL A 501 -30.64 -54.39 9.00
N ILE A 502 -31.11 -53.90 10.15
CA ILE A 502 -32.15 -54.55 10.96
C ILE A 502 -33.37 -54.89 10.11
N GLY A 503 -33.76 -53.98 9.21
CA GLY A 503 -34.86 -54.16 8.28
C GLY A 503 -36.25 -54.15 8.93
N GLU A 504 -37.27 -53.97 8.11
CA GLU A 504 -38.67 -53.99 8.49
C GLU A 504 -39.29 -55.36 8.17
N LEU A 505 -40.07 -55.90 9.10
CA LEU A 505 -40.87 -57.10 8.86
C LEU A 505 -42.17 -56.70 8.16
N LEU A 506 -42.35 -57.17 6.93
CA LEU A 506 -43.60 -57.05 6.19
C LEU A 506 -44.46 -58.28 6.49
N ASP A 507 -45.44 -58.14 7.39
CA ASP A 507 -46.33 -59.22 7.83
C ASP A 507 -47.83 -58.89 7.67
N GLY A 508 -48.66 -59.92 7.82
CA GLY A 508 -50.12 -59.80 7.82
C GLY A 508 -50.68 -59.16 6.53
N PRO A 509 -51.52 -58.10 6.61
CA PRO A 509 -52.06 -57.44 5.42
C PRO A 509 -50.98 -56.73 4.58
N ASN A 510 -49.86 -56.34 5.20
CA ASN A 510 -48.72 -55.67 4.59
C ASN A 510 -47.64 -56.64 4.08
N ALA A 511 -47.85 -57.96 4.21
CA ALA A 511 -46.95 -58.99 3.71
C ALA A 511 -46.68 -58.84 2.21
N TYR A 512 -45.43 -59.09 1.82
CA TYR A 512 -44.94 -58.89 0.46
C TYR A 512 -45.54 -59.93 -0.50
N HIS A 513 -46.00 -59.49 -1.68
CA HIS A 513 -46.47 -60.38 -2.72
C HIS A 513 -45.28 -60.97 -3.49
N CYS A 514 -44.99 -62.24 -3.25
CA CYS A 514 -43.90 -62.94 -3.92
C CYS A 514 -44.34 -63.35 -5.33
N GLU A 515 -43.79 -62.72 -6.38
CA GLU A 515 -44.16 -62.96 -7.78
C GLU A 515 -43.95 -64.43 -8.21
N LYS A 516 -42.83 -65.04 -7.79
CA LYS A 516 -42.52 -66.45 -8.09
C LYS A 516 -43.49 -67.45 -7.44
N CYS A 517 -43.99 -67.16 -6.23
CA CYS A 517 -44.98 -68.00 -5.53
C CYS A 517 -46.44 -67.59 -5.78
N ASN A 518 -46.64 -66.41 -6.38
CA ASN A 518 -47.91 -65.71 -6.53
C ASN A 518 -48.79 -65.68 -5.26
N LYS A 519 -48.19 -65.42 -4.09
CA LYS A 519 -48.88 -65.29 -2.79
C LYS A 519 -48.21 -64.25 -1.90
N LYS A 520 -48.95 -63.70 -0.93
CA LYS A 520 -48.39 -62.87 0.14
C LYS A 520 -47.57 -63.74 1.10
N VAL A 521 -46.35 -63.32 1.40
CA VAL A 521 -45.39 -64.02 2.26
C VAL A 521 -44.75 -63.03 3.21
N ASP A 522 -44.64 -63.43 4.48
CA ASP A 522 -43.93 -62.63 5.48
C ASP A 522 -42.47 -62.45 5.04
N THR A 523 -42.04 -61.20 4.93
CA THR A 523 -40.79 -60.87 4.25
C THR A 523 -40.04 -59.81 5.04
N ILE A 524 -38.75 -60.03 5.27
CA ILE A 524 -37.86 -59.01 5.83
C ILE A 524 -37.40 -58.13 4.68
N LYS A 525 -37.69 -56.83 4.76
CA LYS A 525 -37.17 -55.82 3.84
C LYS A 525 -36.05 -55.05 4.55
N ARG A 526 -34.82 -55.12 4.04
CA ARG A 526 -33.67 -54.40 4.61
C ARG A 526 -32.80 -53.77 3.54
N THR A 527 -32.07 -52.73 3.90
CA THR A 527 -31.09 -52.08 3.01
C THR A 527 -29.69 -52.38 3.53
N CYS A 528 -28.84 -52.98 2.70
CA CYS A 528 -27.47 -53.31 3.08
C CYS A 528 -26.46 -52.76 2.07
N PHE A 529 -25.20 -52.63 2.46
CA PHE A 529 -24.16 -52.09 1.60
C PHE A 529 -23.61 -53.17 0.67
N LYS A 530 -23.74 -52.98 -0.64
CA LYS A 530 -23.19 -53.89 -1.66
C LYS A 530 -21.77 -53.48 -2.08
N LYS A 531 -21.59 -52.20 -2.41
CA LYS A 531 -20.28 -51.63 -2.79
C LYS A 531 -19.98 -50.44 -1.89
N LEU A 532 -18.82 -50.46 -1.24
CA LEU A 532 -18.34 -49.35 -0.42
C LEU A 532 -17.39 -48.44 -1.23
N PRO A 533 -17.49 -47.10 -1.11
CA PRO A 533 -16.65 -46.15 -1.84
C PRO A 533 -15.24 -46.03 -1.25
N THR A 534 -14.29 -45.41 -1.96
CA THR A 534 -12.94 -45.17 -1.41
C THR A 534 -12.99 -44.13 -0.29
N VAL A 535 -13.79 -43.08 -0.49
CA VAL A 535 -14.11 -42.08 0.53
C VAL A 535 -15.61 -42.14 0.79
N LEU A 536 -16.00 -42.46 2.02
CA LEU A 536 -17.38 -42.53 2.46
C LEU A 536 -17.80 -41.20 3.11
N ALA A 537 -18.77 -40.52 2.50
CA ALA A 537 -19.39 -39.32 3.05
C ALA A 537 -20.69 -39.67 3.80
N ILE A 538 -20.81 -39.21 5.05
CA ILE A 538 -21.95 -39.50 5.93
C ILE A 538 -22.59 -38.18 6.39
N GLN A 539 -23.85 -37.97 6.04
CA GLN A 539 -24.69 -36.90 6.58
C GLN A 539 -25.30 -37.31 7.91
N LEU A 540 -25.13 -36.47 8.92
CA LEU A 540 -25.92 -36.51 10.14
C LEU A 540 -27.19 -35.71 9.92
N LYS A 541 -28.38 -36.34 9.97
CA LYS A 541 -29.68 -35.69 9.70
C LYS A 541 -30.09 -34.72 10.84
N ARG A 542 -29.35 -33.62 10.96
CA ARG A 542 -29.51 -32.59 11.99
C ARG A 542 -30.54 -31.52 11.65
N PHE A 543 -31.03 -31.46 10.42
CA PHE A 543 -32.02 -30.48 9.99
C PHE A 543 -33.32 -31.16 9.60
N ASP A 544 -34.43 -30.54 10.00
CA ASP A 544 -35.78 -30.98 9.68
C ASP A 544 -36.70 -29.74 9.66
N TYR A 545 -37.95 -29.91 9.24
CA TYR A 545 -38.91 -28.82 9.17
C TYR A 545 -40.00 -29.00 10.22
N ASP A 546 -40.13 -28.02 11.12
CA ASP A 546 -41.22 -28.00 12.09
C ASP A 546 -42.47 -27.43 11.44
N TRP A 547 -43.36 -28.34 11.00
CA TRP A 547 -44.63 -27.99 10.37
C TRP A 547 -45.59 -27.23 11.30
N GLU A 548 -45.44 -27.36 12.63
CA GLU A 548 -46.28 -26.59 13.57
C GLU A 548 -45.82 -25.13 13.66
N ARG A 549 -44.51 -24.90 13.53
CA ARG A 549 -43.90 -23.57 13.63
C ARG A 549 -43.58 -22.93 12.28
N GLU A 550 -43.81 -23.63 11.18
CA GLU A 550 -43.45 -23.24 9.82
C GLU A 550 -42.00 -22.75 9.70
N THR A 551 -41.09 -23.35 10.48
CA THR A 551 -39.68 -22.97 10.53
C THR A 551 -38.78 -24.19 10.48
N PRO A 552 -37.63 -24.13 9.80
CA PRO A 552 -36.67 -25.21 9.87
C PRO A 552 -36.03 -25.22 11.25
N ILE A 553 -35.76 -26.43 11.73
CA ILE A 553 -35.20 -26.69 13.05
C ILE A 553 -33.90 -27.47 12.93
N LYS A 554 -32.99 -27.22 13.87
CA LYS A 554 -31.72 -27.93 13.99
C LYS A 554 -31.69 -28.76 15.27
N PHE A 555 -31.49 -30.05 15.12
CA PHE A 555 -31.25 -31.02 16.21
C PHE A 555 -29.79 -30.97 16.64
N ASN A 556 -29.57 -30.54 17.89
CA ASN A 556 -28.25 -30.40 18.49
C ASN A 556 -27.95 -31.51 19.50
N ASP A 557 -28.66 -32.63 19.38
CA ASP A 557 -28.53 -33.82 20.21
C ASP A 557 -27.10 -34.36 20.16
N TYR A 558 -26.68 -34.97 21.27
CA TYR A 558 -25.38 -35.63 21.39
C TYR A 558 -25.33 -36.82 20.44
N PHE A 559 -24.33 -36.84 19.57
CA PHE A 559 -24.10 -37.91 18.62
C PHE A 559 -22.61 -38.15 18.46
N GLU A 560 -22.12 -39.30 18.89
CA GLU A 560 -20.71 -39.66 18.79
C GLU A 560 -20.41 -40.49 17.54
N PHE A 561 -19.22 -40.29 16.99
CA PHE A 561 -18.73 -41.05 15.84
C PHE A 561 -17.26 -41.42 16.06
N PRO A 562 -16.85 -42.65 15.73
CA PRO A 562 -15.50 -43.13 16.02
C PRO A 562 -14.48 -42.62 15.00
N ARG A 563 -13.19 -42.59 15.38
CA ARG A 563 -12.10 -42.27 14.44
C ARG A 563 -11.87 -43.39 13.42
N GLU A 564 -12.13 -44.63 13.83
CA GLU A 564 -12.06 -45.81 12.97
C GLU A 564 -13.43 -46.48 12.91
N LEU A 565 -13.89 -46.76 11.70
CA LEU A 565 -15.21 -47.30 11.41
C LEU A 565 -15.06 -48.57 10.59
N ASP A 566 -15.45 -49.71 11.15
CA ASP A 566 -15.58 -50.94 10.39
C ASP A 566 -16.99 -51.06 9.79
N MET A 567 -17.04 -51.16 8.46
CA MET A 567 -18.29 -51.28 7.71
C MET A 567 -18.67 -52.73 7.42
N GLU A 568 -17.83 -53.74 7.74
CA GLU A 568 -18.12 -55.16 7.45
C GLU A 568 -19.52 -55.60 7.91
N PRO A 569 -19.97 -55.30 9.15
CA PRO A 569 -21.26 -55.76 9.68
C PRO A 569 -22.46 -55.30 8.86
N TYR A 570 -22.32 -54.22 8.10
CA TYR A 570 -23.40 -53.62 7.32
C TYR A 570 -23.40 -54.04 5.85
N THR A 571 -22.40 -54.80 5.41
CA THR A 571 -22.27 -55.27 4.02
C THR A 571 -23.09 -56.52 3.73
N VAL A 572 -23.45 -56.73 2.46
CA VAL A 572 -24.10 -57.97 1.99
C VAL A 572 -23.30 -59.21 2.40
N GLN A 573 -21.97 -59.17 2.24
CA GLN A 573 -21.07 -60.28 2.55
C GLN A 573 -20.95 -60.50 4.06
N GLY A 574 -20.75 -59.44 4.85
CA GLY A 574 -20.67 -59.52 6.31
C GLY A 574 -21.96 -60.07 6.93
N LEU A 575 -23.11 -59.67 6.40
CA LEU A 575 -24.40 -60.21 6.83
C LEU A 575 -24.58 -61.68 6.46
N ALA A 576 -24.19 -62.06 5.24
CA ALA A 576 -24.23 -63.46 4.82
C ALA A 576 -23.32 -64.35 5.70
N LYS A 577 -22.13 -63.85 6.06
CA LYS A 577 -21.23 -64.52 7.03
C LYS A 577 -21.88 -64.67 8.40
N ALA A 578 -22.50 -63.61 8.93
CA ALA A 578 -23.17 -63.62 10.23
C ALA A 578 -24.41 -64.55 10.25
N GLU A 579 -25.14 -64.65 9.14
CA GLU A 579 -26.31 -65.51 8.97
C GLU A 579 -25.96 -66.96 8.58
N GLY A 580 -24.68 -67.27 8.36
CA GLY A 580 -24.22 -68.61 7.97
C GLY A 580 -24.68 -69.05 6.57
N THR A 581 -25.03 -68.11 5.68
CA THR A 581 -25.48 -68.39 4.32
C THR A 581 -24.36 -68.12 3.31
N SER A 582 -24.11 -69.07 2.39
CA SER A 582 -23.25 -68.82 1.24
C SER A 582 -24.01 -68.00 0.20
N VAL A 583 -23.42 -66.88 -0.23
CA VAL A 583 -23.98 -66.06 -1.32
C VAL A 583 -23.80 -66.84 -2.63
N ILE A 584 -24.85 -67.51 -3.08
CA ILE A 584 -24.92 -68.04 -4.45
C ILE A 584 -25.52 -66.92 -5.31
N ASP A 585 -24.69 -66.21 -6.07
CA ASP A 585 -25.15 -65.29 -7.09
C ASP A 585 -25.82 -66.09 -8.22
N GLU A 586 -27.15 -66.10 -8.30
CA GLU A 586 -27.92 -66.77 -9.37
C GLU A 586 -27.81 -66.08 -10.76
N ASN A 587 -26.79 -65.26 -11.01
CA ASN A 587 -26.63 -64.51 -12.28
C ASN A 587 -25.28 -64.74 -13.00
N THR A 588 -24.65 -65.90 -12.86
CA THR A 588 -23.59 -66.34 -13.80
C THR A 588 -24.01 -67.62 -14.49
N SER A 589 -24.73 -67.46 -15.61
CA SER A 589 -24.74 -68.48 -16.66
C SER A 589 -23.45 -68.30 -17.46
N ASP A 590 -22.64 -69.36 -17.47
CA ASP A 590 -21.56 -69.69 -18.39
C ASP A 590 -20.48 -68.63 -18.64
N ASP A 591 -19.39 -68.68 -17.85
CA ASP A 591 -18.06 -68.83 -18.45
C ASP A 591 -17.04 -69.43 -17.46
N GLN A 592 -16.57 -70.63 -17.80
CA GLN A 592 -15.52 -71.33 -17.08
C GLN A 592 -14.15 -70.76 -17.45
N THR A 593 -13.69 -69.74 -16.71
CA THR A 593 -12.25 -69.52 -16.51
C THR A 593 -11.98 -69.23 -15.06
N SER A 594 -11.43 -70.24 -14.39
CA SER A 594 -10.86 -70.19 -13.05
C SER A 594 -9.73 -69.16 -12.97
N THR A 595 -10.01 -68.00 -12.36
CA THR A 595 -9.01 -67.18 -11.67
C THR A 595 -9.56 -66.83 -10.29
N ASN A 596 -8.85 -67.31 -9.25
CA ASN A 596 -9.06 -66.95 -7.85
C ASN A 596 -9.01 -65.42 -7.68
N SER A 597 -10.15 -64.76 -7.56
CA SER A 597 -10.24 -63.39 -7.05
C SER A 597 -10.59 -63.44 -5.56
N ASN A 598 -9.60 -63.75 -4.72
CA ASN A 598 -9.63 -63.37 -3.30
C ASN A 598 -9.47 -61.85 -3.21
N SER A 599 -10.51 -61.07 -3.51
CA SER A 599 -10.54 -59.64 -3.17
C SER A 599 -10.98 -59.51 -1.72
N ASN A 600 -10.04 -59.68 -0.78
CA ASN A 600 -10.19 -59.16 0.59
C ASN A 600 -10.12 -57.63 0.52
N ASP A 601 -11.22 -57.03 0.05
CA ASP A 601 -11.37 -55.60 -0.09
C ASP A 601 -11.65 -55.03 1.32
N GLY A 602 -10.69 -54.31 1.89
CA GLY A 602 -10.75 -53.90 3.31
C GLY A 602 -12.01 -53.10 3.64
N THR A 603 -12.69 -53.42 4.74
CA THR A 603 -13.97 -52.77 5.13
C THR A 603 -13.80 -51.67 6.19
N CYS A 604 -12.59 -51.47 6.68
CA CYS A 604 -12.28 -50.49 7.72
C CYS A 604 -12.01 -49.11 7.11
N TYR A 605 -12.46 -48.08 7.80
CA TYR A 605 -12.29 -46.68 7.41
C TYR A 605 -11.71 -45.86 8.53
N LYS A 606 -10.99 -44.79 8.17
CA LYS A 606 -10.46 -43.77 9.09
C LYS A 606 -11.12 -42.42 8.83
N LEU A 607 -11.49 -41.71 9.89
CA LEU A 607 -12.02 -40.35 9.82
C LEU A 607 -10.92 -39.39 9.37
N VAL A 608 -11.14 -38.72 8.24
CA VAL A 608 -10.19 -37.78 7.63
C VAL A 608 -10.72 -36.36 7.54
N GLY A 609 -12.04 -36.16 7.70
CA GLY A 609 -12.61 -34.82 7.74
C GLY A 609 -14.01 -34.73 8.31
N ILE A 610 -14.33 -33.54 8.82
CA ILE A 610 -15.59 -33.21 9.48
C ILE A 610 -16.01 -31.81 9.03
N ILE A 611 -17.14 -31.69 8.36
CA ILE A 611 -17.79 -30.40 8.12
C ILE A 611 -18.68 -30.12 9.33
N VAL A 612 -18.43 -29.00 10.01
CA VAL A 612 -19.19 -28.55 11.18
C VAL A 612 -20.13 -27.43 10.77
N HIS A 613 -21.35 -27.48 11.27
CA HIS A 613 -22.30 -26.37 11.16
C HIS A 613 -22.49 -25.72 12.53
N MET A 614 -22.30 -24.40 12.60
CA MET A 614 -22.51 -23.58 13.79
C MET A 614 -23.67 -22.61 13.58
N GLY A 615 -24.70 -22.68 14.42
CA GLY A 615 -25.81 -21.72 14.40
C GLY A 615 -27.19 -22.36 14.26
N GLN A 616 -28.13 -21.59 13.72
CA GLN A 616 -29.55 -21.94 13.57
C GLN A 616 -29.81 -22.61 12.20
N ALA A 617 -31.01 -23.16 11.99
CA ALA A 617 -31.32 -23.83 10.73
C ALA A 617 -31.43 -22.86 9.53
N ASN A 618 -31.98 -21.66 9.74
CA ASN A 618 -32.13 -20.61 8.71
C ASN A 618 -30.84 -19.84 8.40
N GLY A 619 -29.79 -20.05 9.19
CA GLY A 619 -28.58 -19.25 9.13
C GLY A 619 -27.56 -19.72 10.13
N GLY A 620 -26.30 -19.70 9.71
CA GLY A 620 -25.21 -20.23 10.50
C GLY A 620 -23.91 -20.10 9.74
N HIS A 621 -22.94 -20.89 10.14
CA HIS A 621 -21.60 -20.86 9.59
C HIS A 621 -21.06 -22.28 9.43
N TYR A 622 -20.44 -22.56 8.28
CA TYR A 622 -19.82 -23.84 7.98
C TYR A 622 -18.30 -23.70 7.96
N TYR A 623 -17.61 -24.66 8.56
CA TYR A 623 -16.16 -24.78 8.50
C TYR A 623 -15.77 -26.26 8.54
N SER A 624 -14.54 -26.58 8.12
CA SER A 624 -14.09 -27.97 7.97
C SER A 624 -12.88 -28.26 8.85
N PHE A 625 -12.91 -29.38 9.57
CA PHE A 625 -11.71 -29.98 10.16
C PHE A 625 -11.21 -31.07 9.23
N ILE A 626 -9.93 -31.03 8.86
CA ILE A 626 -9.35 -31.98 7.91
C ILE A 626 -8.01 -32.48 8.45
N GLN A 627 -7.81 -33.80 8.40
CA GLN A 627 -6.54 -34.43 8.73
C GLN A 627 -5.62 -34.40 7.50
N HIS A 628 -4.39 -33.95 7.67
CA HIS A 628 -3.35 -33.99 6.65
C HIS A 628 -2.12 -34.75 7.14
N LYS A 629 -1.48 -35.51 6.23
CA LYS A 629 -0.23 -36.22 6.49
C LYS A 629 0.93 -35.41 5.90
N ASN A 630 1.86 -34.99 6.75
CA ASN A 630 3.06 -34.26 6.31
C ASN A 630 4.07 -35.23 5.66
N GLU A 631 5.10 -34.69 5.00
CA GLU A 631 6.19 -35.48 4.38
C GLU A 631 6.93 -36.40 5.38
N SER A 632 6.88 -36.07 6.68
CA SER A 632 7.39 -36.88 7.78
C SER A 632 6.45 -38.01 8.23
N ASN A 633 5.35 -38.26 7.50
CA ASN A 633 4.26 -39.19 7.84
C ASN A 633 3.52 -38.89 9.15
N SER A 634 3.76 -37.74 9.77
CA SER A 634 2.99 -37.26 10.92
C SER A 634 1.63 -36.73 10.46
N SER A 635 0.55 -37.15 11.13
CA SER A 635 -0.82 -36.72 10.81
C SER A 635 -1.26 -35.60 11.74
N HIS A 636 -1.51 -34.41 11.20
CA HIS A 636 -1.99 -33.25 11.95
C HIS A 636 -3.40 -32.85 11.49
N TRP A 637 -4.15 -32.20 12.37
CA TRP A 637 -5.48 -31.70 12.06
C TRP A 637 -5.45 -30.20 11.83
N TYR A 638 -6.19 -29.76 10.83
CA TYR A 638 -6.30 -28.36 10.46
C TYR A 638 -7.77 -27.94 10.42
N LYS A 639 -8.05 -26.75 10.92
CA LYS A 639 -9.34 -26.07 10.82
C LYS A 639 -9.30 -25.11 9.64
N PHE A 640 -10.18 -25.35 8.67
CA PHE A 640 -10.41 -24.51 7.49
C PHE A 640 -11.66 -23.68 7.72
N ASP A 641 -11.47 -22.41 8.04
CA ASP A 641 -12.52 -21.45 8.39
C ASP A 641 -12.44 -20.24 7.44
N ASP A 642 -13.05 -20.40 6.26
CA ASP A 642 -12.97 -19.43 5.16
C ASP A 642 -11.53 -19.02 4.82
N ILE A 643 -11.14 -17.78 5.13
CA ILE A 643 -9.81 -17.23 4.82
C ILE A 643 -8.71 -17.73 5.77
N ASP A 644 -9.12 -18.27 6.92
CA ASP A 644 -8.21 -18.64 7.99
C ASP A 644 -8.06 -20.16 8.04
N VAL A 645 -6.80 -20.61 7.94
CA VAL A 645 -6.44 -22.03 8.10
C VAL A 645 -5.44 -22.14 9.24
N SER A 646 -5.81 -22.87 10.28
CA SER A 646 -5.02 -23.02 11.51
C SER A 646 -4.94 -24.48 11.94
N GLU A 647 -3.81 -24.88 12.50
CA GLU A 647 -3.67 -26.18 13.14
C GLU A 647 -4.62 -26.29 14.36
N CYS A 648 -5.17 -27.48 14.61
CA CYS A 648 -6.03 -27.75 15.75
C CYS A 648 -5.75 -29.13 16.35
N LYS A 649 -6.04 -29.28 17.65
CA LYS A 649 -5.78 -30.50 18.41
C LYS A 649 -6.94 -31.50 18.36
N MET A 650 -7.45 -31.77 17.16
CA MET A 650 -8.56 -32.71 16.98
C MET A 650 -8.14 -34.18 17.14
N ASP A 651 -6.86 -34.45 17.37
CA ASP A 651 -6.30 -35.69 17.87
C ASP A 651 -6.68 -35.97 19.34
N ASP A 652 -6.95 -34.92 20.12
CA ASP A 652 -7.52 -35.06 21.47
C ASP A 652 -9.02 -35.40 21.39
N ASP A 653 -9.43 -36.44 22.11
CA ASP A 653 -10.82 -36.91 22.15
C ASP A 653 -11.72 -35.93 22.92
N GLU A 654 -11.20 -35.19 23.90
CA GLU A 654 -11.97 -34.15 24.58
C GLU A 654 -12.32 -32.99 23.64
N GLU A 655 -11.36 -32.56 22.83
CA GLU A 655 -11.56 -31.51 21.83
C GLU A 655 -12.52 -31.96 20.72
N LEU A 656 -12.34 -33.17 20.18
CA LEU A 656 -13.28 -33.76 19.21
C LEU A 656 -14.71 -33.80 19.75
N ARG A 657 -14.89 -34.25 20.99
CA ARG A 657 -16.18 -34.28 21.67
C ARG A 657 -16.75 -32.88 21.86
N SER A 658 -15.92 -31.91 22.28
CA SER A 658 -16.30 -30.52 22.51
C SER A 658 -16.80 -29.82 21.25
N GLN A 659 -16.08 -30.02 20.14
CA GLN A 659 -16.31 -29.32 18.87
C GLN A 659 -17.36 -29.99 17.98
N CYS A 660 -17.53 -31.32 18.04
CA CYS A 660 -18.29 -32.03 16.99
C CYS A 660 -19.50 -32.83 17.46
N PHE A 661 -19.56 -33.34 18.69
CA PHE A 661 -20.62 -34.29 19.07
C PHE A 661 -21.96 -33.63 19.43
N GLY A 662 -21.96 -32.34 19.76
CA GLY A 662 -23.17 -31.64 20.22
C GLY A 662 -23.55 -31.99 21.67
N GLY A 663 -24.82 -31.81 22.03
CA GLY A 663 -25.37 -32.04 23.37
C GLY A 663 -25.41 -30.81 24.28
N ASP A 664 -25.84 -31.02 25.52
CA ASP A 664 -25.93 -29.99 26.57
C ASP A 664 -24.61 -29.93 27.37
N ASN A 665 -24.07 -28.73 27.60
CA ASN A 665 -22.95 -28.53 28.53
C ASN A 665 -23.44 -28.46 29.98
N PRO A 666 -22.89 -29.27 30.91
CA PRO A 666 -23.02 -29.02 32.34
C PRO A 666 -22.01 -27.92 32.74
N THR A 667 -22.47 -26.69 32.97
CA THR A 667 -21.60 -25.63 33.49
C THR A 667 -21.40 -25.75 35.00
N SER A 668 -20.14 -25.88 35.44
CA SER A 668 -19.69 -25.53 36.79
C SER A 668 -19.10 -24.12 36.78
N SER A 669 -19.96 -23.10 36.81
CA SER A 669 -19.53 -21.70 37.00
C SER A 669 -19.56 -21.38 38.50
N PHE A 670 -18.46 -20.85 39.04
CA PHE A 670 -18.28 -20.67 40.50
C PHE A 670 -19.07 -19.51 41.15
N ASP A 671 -19.85 -18.70 40.41
CA ASP A 671 -20.39 -17.44 40.96
C ASP A 671 -21.90 -17.15 40.76
N GLN A 672 -22.74 -18.07 40.25
CA GLN A 672 -24.20 -17.85 40.17
C GLN A 672 -25.04 -19.12 40.37
N PRO A 673 -26.32 -19.03 40.83
CA PRO A 673 -27.16 -20.19 41.10
C PRO A 673 -27.43 -21.02 39.83
N PRO A 674 -27.68 -22.34 39.94
CA PRO A 674 -27.63 -23.26 38.80
C PRO A 674 -28.93 -23.19 37.98
N MET A 675 -28.99 -22.35 36.95
CA MET A 675 -30.14 -22.26 36.05
C MET A 675 -29.73 -21.84 34.62
N LYS A 676 -29.32 -22.81 33.80
CA LYS A 676 -29.63 -23.02 32.36
C LYS A 676 -28.60 -23.96 31.72
N ARG A 677 -29.04 -25.13 31.24
CA ARG A 677 -28.24 -25.98 30.36
C ARG A 677 -27.98 -25.23 29.06
N GLN A 678 -26.72 -25.00 28.70
CA GLN A 678 -26.37 -24.36 27.44
C GLN A 678 -26.15 -25.44 26.38
N ARG A 679 -27.00 -25.44 25.36
CA ARG A 679 -26.88 -26.34 24.20
C ARG A 679 -25.67 -25.96 23.36
N ARG A 680 -24.91 -26.94 22.86
CA ARG A 680 -23.87 -26.73 21.85
C ARG A 680 -24.51 -26.61 20.47
N TRP A 681 -24.47 -25.42 19.88
CA TRP A 681 -25.06 -25.13 18.56
C TRP A 681 -24.07 -25.30 17.40
N TRP A 682 -22.83 -25.70 17.69
CA TRP A 682 -21.84 -26.21 16.74
C TRP A 682 -21.72 -27.74 16.89
N ASN A 683 -21.80 -28.45 15.77
CA ASN A 683 -21.69 -29.91 15.73
C ASN A 683 -21.39 -30.39 14.31
N GLY A 684 -20.80 -31.58 14.22
CA GLY A 684 -20.52 -32.25 12.97
C GLY A 684 -21.82 -32.43 12.17
N TYR A 685 -21.73 -32.18 10.88
CA TYR A 685 -22.83 -32.28 9.94
C TYR A 685 -22.55 -33.30 8.84
N ILE A 686 -21.35 -33.25 8.23
CA ILE A 686 -20.91 -34.22 7.23
C ILE A 686 -19.58 -34.81 7.69
N LEU A 687 -19.49 -36.14 7.72
CA LEU A 687 -18.27 -36.87 8.09
C LEU A 687 -17.65 -37.50 6.84
N PHE A 688 -16.33 -37.40 6.71
CA PHE A 688 -15.56 -37.99 5.62
C PHE A 688 -14.63 -39.07 6.17
N TYR A 689 -14.86 -40.29 5.69
CA TYR A 689 -14.12 -41.49 6.07
C TYR A 689 -13.34 -42.02 4.87
N GLU A 690 -12.05 -42.30 5.01
CA GLU A 690 -11.20 -42.88 3.96
C GLU A 690 -10.93 -44.36 4.25
N LYS A 691 -11.06 -45.22 3.22
CA LYS A 691 -10.89 -46.67 3.33
C LYS A 691 -9.44 -47.02 3.67
N LEU A 692 -9.22 -47.81 4.73
CA LEU A 692 -7.92 -48.34 5.10
C LEU A 692 -7.59 -49.52 4.18
N SER A 693 -6.53 -49.41 3.39
CA SER A 693 -6.04 -50.53 2.59
C SER A 693 -5.21 -51.49 3.46
N ILE A 694 -5.47 -52.80 3.32
CA ILE A 694 -4.83 -53.87 4.12
C ILE A 694 -3.35 -54.09 3.72
N ASP A 695 -2.93 -53.61 2.54
CA ASP A 695 -1.54 -53.62 2.10
C ASP A 695 -1.07 -52.20 1.75
N SER A 696 -0.32 -51.58 2.67
CA SER A 696 0.43 -50.33 2.48
C SER A 696 1.63 -50.47 1.52
N SER A 697 1.61 -51.48 0.63
CA SER A 697 2.63 -51.68 -0.41
C SER A 697 2.06 -51.98 -1.81
N ASN A 698 0.78 -52.32 -1.97
CA ASN A 698 0.21 -52.73 -3.27
C ASN A 698 -1.12 -52.03 -3.65
N SER A 699 -1.68 -51.16 -2.81
CA SER A 699 -2.99 -50.54 -3.01
C SER A 699 -2.94 -49.11 -3.56
N GLU A 700 -1.96 -48.30 -3.14
CA GLU A 700 -1.59 -47.05 -3.85
C GLU A 700 -1.34 -47.38 -5.32
N ASP A 701 -0.65 -48.49 -5.56
CA ASP A 701 -0.34 -49.04 -6.86
C ASP A 701 -1.56 -49.37 -7.72
N ASN A 702 -2.74 -49.73 -7.20
CA ASN A 702 -3.89 -50.12 -8.04
C ASN A 702 -4.82 -48.95 -8.39
N LEU A 703 -5.04 -48.01 -7.47
CA LEU A 703 -5.75 -46.76 -7.79
C LEU A 703 -4.85 -45.86 -8.64
N GLU A 704 -3.56 -45.72 -8.32
CA GLU A 704 -2.62 -45.04 -9.20
C GLU A 704 -2.45 -45.77 -10.53
N LYS A 705 -2.54 -47.11 -10.62
CA LYS A 705 -2.57 -47.81 -11.92
C LYS A 705 -3.88 -47.62 -12.69
N ASP A 706 -5.05 -47.55 -12.04
CA ASP A 706 -6.33 -47.27 -12.70
C ASP A 706 -6.44 -45.80 -13.14
N PHE A 707 -5.86 -44.87 -12.38
CA PHE A 707 -5.68 -43.47 -12.78
C PHE A 707 -4.50 -43.29 -13.75
N ALA A 708 -3.47 -44.14 -13.70
CA ALA A 708 -2.41 -44.19 -14.70
C ALA A 708 -2.88 -44.84 -16.01
N GLN A 709 -3.90 -45.71 -15.99
CA GLN A 709 -4.57 -46.17 -17.22
C GLN A 709 -5.37 -45.05 -17.90
N LEU A 710 -5.64 -43.93 -17.20
CA LEU A 710 -6.15 -42.70 -17.80
C LEU A 710 -5.02 -41.79 -18.36
N GLN A 711 -3.76 -42.25 -18.38
CA GLN A 711 -2.64 -41.55 -19.03
C GLN A 711 -2.81 -41.45 -20.55
N LEU A 712 -3.54 -40.41 -20.96
CA LEU A 712 -3.28 -39.69 -22.19
C LEU A 712 -2.38 -38.46 -21.97
N TYR A 713 -1.68 -38.29 -20.82
CA TYR A 713 -0.84 -37.10 -20.58
C TYR A 713 0.39 -37.28 -19.66
N ASP A 714 1.36 -36.39 -19.92
CA ASP A 714 2.74 -36.22 -19.44
C ASP A 714 2.89 -36.11 -17.91
N GLN A 715 3.78 -36.93 -17.32
CA GLN A 715 4.05 -36.98 -15.87
C GLN A 715 4.71 -35.70 -15.32
N THR A 716 5.12 -34.77 -16.19
CA THR A 716 5.83 -33.55 -15.79
C THR A 716 4.91 -32.41 -15.31
N GLN A 717 3.60 -32.46 -15.58
CA GLN A 717 2.70 -31.31 -15.39
C GLN A 717 1.65 -31.51 -14.27
N ARG A 718 1.80 -30.81 -13.13
CA ARG A 718 0.92 -30.94 -11.93
C ARG A 718 -0.49 -30.34 -12.07
N MET A 719 -0.70 -29.43 -13.01
CA MET A 719 -1.97 -28.73 -13.25
C MET A 719 -2.02 -28.13 -14.68
N PRO A 720 -3.19 -27.70 -15.19
CA PRO A 720 -3.29 -27.14 -16.54
C PRO A 720 -2.45 -25.84 -16.71
N LEU A 721 -1.85 -25.63 -17.88
CA LEU A 721 -0.90 -24.52 -18.11
C LEU A 721 -1.56 -23.15 -17.90
N SER A 722 -2.82 -22.98 -18.31
CA SER A 722 -3.56 -21.72 -18.12
C SER A 722 -3.75 -21.38 -16.63
N VAL A 723 -4.06 -22.38 -15.81
CA VAL A 723 -4.17 -22.24 -14.35
C VAL A 723 -2.79 -21.97 -13.75
N GLN A 724 -1.77 -22.70 -14.15
CA GLN A 724 -0.39 -22.50 -13.67
C GLN A 724 0.12 -21.09 -13.98
N ARG A 725 -0.10 -20.59 -15.21
CA ARG A 725 0.23 -19.22 -15.63
C ARG A 725 -0.52 -18.18 -14.80
N SER A 726 -1.80 -18.42 -14.51
CA SER A 726 -2.62 -17.56 -13.65
C SER A 726 -2.08 -17.49 -12.22
N VAL A 727 -1.83 -18.64 -11.58
CA VAL A 727 -1.28 -18.71 -10.22
C VAL A 727 0.09 -18.04 -10.15
N ARG A 728 0.96 -18.30 -11.13
CA ARG A 728 2.29 -17.67 -11.22
C ARG A 728 2.20 -16.15 -11.33
N LYS A 729 1.34 -15.62 -12.21
CA LYS A 729 1.12 -14.17 -12.38
C LYS A 729 0.64 -13.53 -11.07
N GLN A 730 -0.29 -14.16 -10.36
CA GLN A 730 -0.80 -13.66 -9.08
C GLN A 730 0.28 -13.71 -7.99
N ASN A 731 1.04 -14.80 -7.88
CA ASN A 731 2.15 -14.94 -6.94
C ASN A 731 3.24 -13.88 -7.18
N ILE A 732 3.62 -13.61 -8.43
CA ILE A 732 4.60 -12.56 -8.76
C ILE A 732 4.09 -11.18 -8.33
N LYS A 733 2.83 -10.83 -8.65
CA LYS A 733 2.23 -9.54 -8.25
C LYS A 733 2.15 -9.42 -6.72
N PHE A 734 1.76 -10.48 -6.03
CA PHE A 734 1.68 -10.52 -4.58
C PHE A 734 3.06 -10.34 -3.93
N LEU A 735 4.08 -11.09 -4.37
CA LEU A 735 5.44 -10.97 -3.84
C LEU A 735 6.05 -9.59 -4.11
N HIS A 736 5.81 -9.02 -5.30
CA HIS A 736 6.21 -7.65 -5.65
C HIS A 736 5.60 -6.61 -4.70
N ASN A 737 4.29 -6.71 -4.43
CA ASN A 737 3.62 -5.78 -3.51
C ASN A 737 4.06 -6.02 -2.06
N ARG A 738 4.20 -7.29 -1.63
CA ARG A 738 4.57 -7.64 -0.25
C ARG A 738 5.86 -6.98 0.21
N ILE A 739 6.89 -7.01 -0.63
CA ILE A 739 8.18 -6.41 -0.27
C ILE A 739 8.11 -4.88 -0.26
N LEU A 740 7.33 -4.28 -1.16
CA LEU A 740 7.13 -2.84 -1.25
C LEU A 740 6.47 -2.25 0.00
N PHE A 741 5.52 -3.00 0.60
CA PHE A 741 4.85 -2.65 1.85
C PHE A 741 5.45 -3.36 3.08
N SER A 742 6.70 -3.81 3.00
CA SER A 742 7.41 -4.39 4.14
C SER A 742 8.01 -3.27 5.01
N PRO A 743 8.00 -3.38 6.35
CA PRO A 743 8.64 -2.39 7.22
C PRO A 743 10.16 -2.29 6.93
N GLU A 744 10.79 -3.38 6.51
CA GLU A 744 12.20 -3.41 6.13
C GLU A 744 12.51 -2.50 4.93
N PHE A 745 11.63 -2.47 3.91
CA PHE A 745 11.80 -1.59 2.75
C PHE A 745 11.66 -0.10 3.13
N PHE A 746 10.73 0.23 4.02
CA PHE A 746 10.58 1.60 4.53
C PHE A 746 11.82 2.05 5.30
N ILE A 747 12.34 1.18 6.18
CA ILE A 747 13.58 1.43 6.93
C ILE A 747 14.77 1.56 5.98
N PHE A 748 14.84 0.74 4.92
CA PHE A 748 15.89 0.80 3.90
C PHE A 748 15.98 2.16 3.22
N ILE A 749 14.87 2.66 2.66
CA ILE A 749 14.84 3.97 1.98
C ILE A 749 15.20 5.10 2.96
N LYS A 750 14.70 5.02 4.20
CA LYS A 750 15.00 5.98 5.27
C LYS A 750 16.49 5.97 5.65
N LYS A 751 17.09 4.80 5.87
CA LYS A 751 18.53 4.66 6.19
C LYS A 751 19.42 5.17 5.06
N LEU A 752 19.06 4.89 3.80
CA LEU A 752 19.79 5.37 2.63
C LEU A 752 19.84 6.91 2.60
N LEU A 753 18.71 7.56 2.87
CA LEU A 753 18.62 9.01 2.97
C LEU A 753 19.43 9.56 4.16
N GLN A 754 19.22 9.02 5.36
CA GLN A 754 19.83 9.50 6.60
C GLN A 754 21.36 9.35 6.61
N ASN A 755 21.91 8.22 6.14
CA ASN A 755 23.35 7.99 6.12
C ASN A 755 24.07 8.94 5.15
N ASN A 756 23.50 9.18 3.97
CA ASN A 756 24.05 10.15 3.02
C ASN A 756 24.00 11.57 3.57
N ILE A 757 22.94 11.96 4.29
CA ILE A 757 22.85 13.27 4.93
C ILE A 757 23.83 13.42 6.10
N HIS A 758 23.94 12.41 6.95
CA HIS A 758 24.90 12.42 8.06
C HIS A 758 26.33 12.65 7.55
N TYR A 759 26.70 12.00 6.44
CA TYR A 759 27.98 12.23 5.78
C TYR A 759 28.12 13.69 5.30
N LEU A 760 27.10 14.24 4.64
CA LEU A 760 27.10 15.62 4.15
C LEU A 760 27.20 16.65 5.29
N VAL A 761 26.60 16.41 6.46
CA VAL A 761 26.58 17.35 7.58
C VAL A 761 27.86 17.28 8.41
N ASN A 762 28.35 16.09 8.76
CA ASN A 762 29.40 15.93 9.78
C ASN A 762 30.82 15.91 9.22
N PHE A 763 31.03 15.42 7.99
CA PHE A 763 32.38 15.21 7.45
C PHE A 763 32.91 16.44 6.68
N ILE A 764 32.00 17.25 6.13
CA ILE A 764 32.33 18.34 5.20
C ILE A 764 32.85 19.62 5.89
N PRO A 765 32.35 20.05 7.07
CA PRO A 765 32.86 21.26 7.74
C PRO A 765 34.34 21.17 8.16
N GLN A 766 34.93 19.98 8.16
CA GLN A 766 36.31 19.72 8.61
C GLN A 766 37.37 19.84 7.50
N LEU A 767 36.99 20.08 6.24
CA LEU A 767 37.90 20.16 5.10
C LEU A 767 38.45 21.58 4.85
N GLN A 768 39.74 21.68 4.50
CA GLN A 768 40.46 22.94 4.24
C GLN A 768 39.88 23.70 3.03
N HIS A 769 40.09 25.03 3.00
CA HIS A 769 39.38 25.97 2.13
C HIS A 769 39.59 25.81 0.61
N GLU A 770 40.63 25.12 0.13
CA GLU A 770 40.99 25.07 -1.30
C GLU A 770 40.27 23.95 -2.09
N ASP A 771 39.80 22.86 -1.46
CA ASP A 771 39.11 21.73 -2.13
C ASP A 771 37.59 21.93 -2.29
N LYS A 772 37.03 23.03 -1.76
CA LYS A 772 35.57 23.21 -1.65
C LYS A 772 34.83 23.27 -2.98
N ASN A 773 35.44 23.77 -4.06
CA ASN A 773 34.74 24.02 -5.33
C ASN A 773 34.58 22.78 -6.24
N SER A 774 35.46 21.78 -6.16
CA SER A 774 35.31 20.50 -6.90
C SER A 774 34.40 19.54 -6.13
N LEU A 775 34.52 19.54 -4.81
CA LEU A 775 33.76 18.69 -3.91
C LEU A 775 32.26 19.07 -3.90
N THR A 776 31.92 20.37 -4.01
CA THR A 776 30.53 20.85 -4.07
C THR A 776 29.68 20.17 -5.15
N ASN A 777 30.22 19.92 -6.36
CA ASN A 777 29.44 19.30 -7.42
C ASN A 777 29.10 17.82 -7.10
N THR A 778 30.04 17.08 -6.52
CA THR A 778 29.80 15.71 -6.05
C THR A 778 28.80 15.64 -4.90
N HIS A 779 28.83 16.63 -4.00
CA HIS A 779 27.84 16.73 -2.91
C HIS A 779 26.45 17.05 -3.42
N GLU A 780 26.34 17.97 -4.39
CA GLU A 780 25.06 18.30 -5.01
C GLU A 780 24.45 17.10 -5.71
N GLU A 781 25.25 16.28 -6.38
CA GLU A 781 24.81 15.02 -7.01
C GLU A 781 24.37 13.97 -5.97
N LEU A 782 25.14 13.77 -4.90
CA LEU A 782 24.80 12.82 -3.83
C LEU A 782 23.46 13.18 -3.16
N ALA A 783 23.27 14.46 -2.84
CA ALA A 783 22.03 14.97 -2.28
C ALA A 783 20.86 14.88 -3.27
N LEU A 784 21.10 15.16 -4.56
CA LEU A 784 20.09 15.03 -5.61
C LEU A 784 19.56 13.60 -5.68
N ILE A 785 20.42 12.59 -5.86
CA ILE A 785 19.97 11.20 -6.03
C ILE A 785 19.28 10.69 -4.75
N SER A 786 19.80 11.06 -3.57
CA SER A 786 19.16 10.69 -2.29
C SER A 786 17.74 11.25 -2.18
N ILE A 787 17.51 12.50 -2.63
CA ILE A 787 16.17 13.09 -2.71
C ILE A 787 15.32 12.43 -3.79
N GLN A 788 15.89 12.06 -4.94
CA GLN A 788 15.16 11.39 -6.03
C GLN A 788 14.51 10.10 -5.54
N ILE A 789 15.28 9.24 -4.87
CA ILE A 789 14.78 7.98 -4.31
C ILE A 789 13.70 8.26 -3.26
N ALA A 790 13.96 9.17 -2.32
CA ALA A 790 13.04 9.46 -1.21
C ALA A 790 11.70 10.04 -1.69
N ILE A 791 11.72 11.03 -2.58
CA ILE A 791 10.52 11.71 -3.08
C ILE A 791 9.68 10.78 -3.96
N LYS A 792 10.32 10.00 -4.85
CA LYS A 792 9.59 8.99 -5.65
C LYS A 792 8.85 8.01 -4.75
N PHE A 793 9.50 7.49 -3.71
CA PHE A 793 8.90 6.55 -2.75
C PHE A 793 7.77 7.18 -1.93
N ILE A 794 8.04 8.33 -1.30
CA ILE A 794 7.11 8.99 -0.38
C ILE A 794 5.79 9.32 -1.06
N PHE A 795 5.86 9.94 -2.24
CA PHE A 795 4.67 10.36 -2.96
C PHE A 795 3.98 9.19 -3.65
N SER A 796 4.68 8.13 -4.07
CA SER A 796 4.02 7.00 -4.73
C SER A 796 3.33 6.06 -3.75
N ILE A 797 3.92 5.87 -2.56
CA ILE A 797 3.49 4.84 -1.59
C ILE A 797 3.51 5.39 -0.15
N GLY A 798 4.60 6.07 0.23
CA GLY A 798 4.90 6.35 1.64
C GLY A 798 3.77 7.07 2.38
N TRP A 799 3.23 8.16 1.83
CA TRP A 799 2.17 8.92 2.51
C TRP A 799 0.80 8.27 2.50
N HIS A 800 0.50 7.45 1.49
CA HIS A 800 -0.75 6.69 1.39
C HIS A 800 -0.78 5.48 2.34
N SER A 801 0.37 5.03 2.84
CA SER A 801 0.45 3.87 3.74
C SER A 801 0.07 4.19 5.20
N LYS A 802 -0.39 3.17 5.95
CA LYS A 802 -0.70 3.30 7.39
C LYS A 802 0.47 3.83 8.20
N LYS A 803 0.18 4.68 9.20
CA LYS A 803 1.16 5.22 10.18
C LYS A 803 2.04 4.16 10.84
N ALA A 804 1.50 2.97 11.11
CA ALA A 804 2.27 1.86 11.71
C ALA A 804 3.43 1.39 10.83
N LEU A 805 3.31 1.51 9.51
CA LEU A 805 4.32 1.10 8.54
C LEU A 805 5.33 2.22 8.26
N ARG A 806 4.83 3.45 8.00
CA ARG A 806 5.67 4.61 7.63
C ARG A 806 6.44 5.24 8.78
N GLY A 807 6.07 4.96 10.04
CA GLY A 807 6.69 5.57 11.21
C GLY A 807 6.28 7.03 11.42
N GLN A 808 7.09 7.79 12.15
CA GLN A 808 6.81 9.20 12.40
C GLN A 808 7.24 10.04 11.19
N ILE A 809 6.37 10.95 10.75
CA ILE A 809 6.61 11.80 9.57
C ILE A 809 7.87 12.67 9.73
N ASN A 810 8.16 13.18 10.94
CA ASN A 810 9.34 14.01 11.21
C ASN A 810 10.65 13.30 10.85
N GLU A 811 10.69 11.97 11.00
CA GLU A 811 11.88 11.19 10.67
C GLU A 811 12.18 11.14 9.16
N TRP A 812 11.21 11.50 8.32
CA TRP A 812 11.34 11.69 6.87
C TRP A 812 11.55 13.16 6.52
N ILE A 813 10.83 14.07 7.17
CA ILE A 813 10.89 15.52 6.91
C ILE A 813 12.26 16.10 7.28
N ASP A 814 12.79 15.76 8.45
CA ASP A 814 14.03 16.36 8.94
C ASP A 814 15.21 16.07 8.00
N PRO A 815 15.45 14.83 7.54
CA PRO A 815 16.50 14.54 6.58
C PRO A 815 16.27 15.25 5.23
N ILE A 816 15.05 15.22 4.70
CA ILE A 816 14.71 15.88 3.42
C ILE A 816 14.98 17.39 3.49
N SER A 817 14.55 18.04 4.58
CA SER A 817 14.79 19.47 4.83
C SER A 817 16.29 19.81 4.88
N HIS A 818 17.11 18.96 5.50
CA HIS A 818 18.57 19.14 5.48
C HIS A 818 19.15 19.00 4.07
N CYS A 819 18.77 17.98 3.30
CA CYS A 819 19.18 17.83 1.90
C CYS A 819 18.81 19.05 1.05
N LEU A 820 17.58 19.56 1.21
CA LEU A 820 17.08 20.72 0.47
C LEU A 820 17.82 22.01 0.85
N ARG A 821 18.23 22.18 2.12
CA ARG A 821 19.09 23.30 2.53
C ARG A 821 20.48 23.23 1.90
N LEU A 822 21.06 22.04 1.81
CA LEU A 822 22.44 21.83 1.36
C LEU A 822 22.62 21.81 -0.17
N SER A 823 21.63 21.35 -0.95
CA SER A 823 21.78 21.14 -2.41
C SER A 823 20.78 21.95 -3.24
N ARG A 824 21.31 22.73 -4.20
CA ARG A 824 20.49 23.46 -5.17
C ARG A 824 19.77 22.50 -6.11
N LYS A 825 20.51 21.53 -6.67
CA LYS A 825 19.99 20.45 -7.55
C LYS A 825 18.79 19.71 -6.95
N ALA A 826 18.86 19.37 -5.67
CA ALA A 826 17.79 18.66 -4.97
C ALA A 826 16.49 19.49 -4.88
N ARG A 827 16.59 20.81 -4.64
CA ARG A 827 15.42 21.70 -4.63
C ARG A 827 14.74 21.80 -5.99
N TYR A 828 15.51 21.86 -7.08
CA TYR A 828 14.96 21.84 -8.44
C TYR A 828 14.23 20.56 -8.76
N TYR A 829 14.79 19.42 -8.38
CA TYR A 829 14.16 18.13 -8.66
C TYR A 829 12.82 18.01 -7.94
N LEU A 830 12.78 18.37 -6.65
CA LEU A 830 11.53 18.42 -5.88
C LEU A 830 10.51 19.31 -6.59
N ALA A 831 10.96 20.44 -7.11
CA ALA A 831 10.09 21.37 -7.80
C ALA A 831 9.50 20.83 -9.11
N ASP A 832 10.34 20.18 -9.91
CA ASP A 832 9.94 19.58 -11.18
C ASP A 832 8.96 18.41 -10.97
N GLU A 833 9.25 17.51 -10.02
CA GLU A 833 8.39 16.36 -9.75
C GLU A 833 7.01 16.75 -9.19
N LEU A 834 6.98 17.66 -8.20
CA LEU A 834 5.74 17.93 -7.47
C LEU A 834 4.81 18.90 -8.17
N LEU A 835 5.35 19.85 -8.94
CA LEU A 835 4.55 20.95 -9.47
C LEU A 835 4.50 20.98 -11.00
N ILE A 836 5.55 20.50 -11.68
CA ILE A 836 5.61 20.52 -13.14
C ILE A 836 5.05 19.21 -13.71
N LYS A 837 5.55 18.07 -13.25
CA LYS A 837 5.11 16.76 -13.74
C LYS A 837 3.73 16.37 -13.22
N HIS A 838 3.43 16.73 -11.97
CA HIS A 838 2.20 16.30 -11.30
C HIS A 838 1.48 17.44 -10.55
N PRO A 839 1.01 18.51 -11.25
CA PRO A 839 0.39 19.67 -10.60
C PRO A 839 -0.84 19.33 -9.75
N ASN A 840 -1.64 18.34 -10.17
CA ASN A 840 -2.83 17.90 -9.44
C ASN A 840 -2.50 17.08 -8.19
N ARG A 841 -1.29 16.50 -8.11
CA ARG A 841 -0.88 15.66 -6.97
C ARG A 841 -0.73 16.51 -5.72
N PHE A 842 -0.15 17.69 -5.85
CA PHE A 842 -0.07 18.64 -4.73
C PHE A 842 -1.46 19.08 -4.25
N HIS A 843 -2.44 19.19 -5.16
CA HIS A 843 -3.83 19.50 -4.84
C HIS A 843 -4.54 18.34 -4.13
N GLU A 844 -4.39 17.10 -4.63
CA GLU A 844 -4.87 15.85 -4.01
C GLU A 844 -4.32 15.70 -2.58
N TYR A 845 -3.01 15.93 -2.38
CA TYR A 845 -2.39 15.88 -1.05
C TYR A 845 -2.89 16.95 -0.08
N LEU A 846 -3.32 18.13 -0.58
CA LEU A 846 -3.81 19.23 0.26
C LEU A 846 -5.29 19.10 0.60
N ILE A 847 -6.10 18.52 -0.28
CA ILE A 847 -7.56 18.43 -0.15
C ILE A 847 -8.02 17.11 0.45
N ASP A 848 -7.45 15.99 0.00
CA ASP A 848 -7.97 14.65 0.33
C ASP A 848 -7.29 14.04 1.56
N CYS A 849 -6.23 14.66 2.10
CA CYS A 849 -5.51 14.15 3.27
C CYS A 849 -6.18 14.63 4.58
N THR A 850 -6.11 13.81 5.63
CA THR A 850 -6.62 14.19 6.96
C THR A 850 -5.90 15.43 7.50
N SER A 851 -6.64 16.35 8.13
CA SER A 851 -6.20 17.72 8.46
C SER A 851 -4.88 17.84 9.23
N ALA A 852 -4.50 16.83 10.02
CA ALA A 852 -3.27 16.82 10.83
C ALA A 852 -2.00 16.39 10.07
N GLU A 853 -2.12 15.90 8.84
CA GLU A 853 -1.00 15.42 8.01
C GLU A 853 -0.69 16.38 6.84
N CYS A 854 -1.71 17.02 6.26
CA CYS A 854 -1.58 18.18 5.36
C CYS A 854 -0.71 19.30 5.95
N GLU A 855 -1.01 19.67 7.20
CA GLU A 855 -0.32 20.75 7.92
C GLU A 855 1.21 20.46 8.03
N LYS A 856 1.58 19.18 8.11
CA LYS A 856 2.98 18.72 8.25
C LYS A 856 3.72 18.61 6.92
N LEU A 857 2.99 18.41 5.82
CA LEU A 857 3.51 18.46 4.46
C LEU A 857 3.87 19.90 4.05
N ILE A 858 3.09 20.88 4.52
CA ILE A 858 3.41 22.32 4.43
C ILE A 858 4.66 22.66 5.28
N HIS A 859 4.86 21.98 6.42
CA HIS A 859 6.08 22.09 7.24
C HIS A 859 7.38 21.56 6.60
N LEU A 860 7.35 20.93 5.42
CA LEU A 860 8.58 20.64 4.63
C LEU A 860 9.26 21.91 4.09
N ASN A 861 8.75 23.09 4.43
CA ASN A 861 9.23 24.39 3.97
C ASN A 861 9.24 24.49 2.43
N VAL A 862 8.44 23.68 1.73
CA VAL A 862 8.32 23.73 0.26
C VAL A 862 8.04 25.16 -0.20
N PRO A 863 7.10 25.92 0.40
CA PRO A 863 6.88 27.32 0.03
C PRO A 863 8.09 28.23 0.25
N ILE A 864 8.85 28.05 1.34
CA ILE A 864 10.05 28.84 1.66
C ILE A 864 11.18 28.51 0.67
N ILE A 865 11.32 27.23 0.31
CA ILE A 865 12.28 26.74 -0.69
C ILE A 865 11.97 27.34 -2.05
N PHE A 866 10.71 27.32 -2.47
CA PHE A 866 10.29 27.94 -3.73
C PHE A 866 10.46 29.45 -3.74
N ALA A 867 10.10 30.12 -2.64
CA ALA A 867 10.35 31.54 -2.48
C ALA A 867 11.85 31.82 -2.62
N THR A 868 12.71 31.11 -1.90
CA THR A 868 14.17 31.28 -2.00
C THR A 868 14.70 31.00 -3.42
N MET A 869 14.14 30.03 -4.14
CA MET A 869 14.54 29.69 -5.51
C MET A 869 14.09 30.72 -6.55
N ALA A 870 12.91 31.30 -6.40
CA ALA A 870 12.36 32.27 -7.34
C ALA A 870 13.18 33.58 -7.43
N TYR A 871 14.05 33.85 -6.44
CA TYR A 871 14.76 35.13 -6.33
C TYR A 871 16.30 35.01 -6.29
N ASP A 872 16.87 33.83 -6.50
CA ASP A 872 18.31 33.68 -6.76
C ASP A 872 18.55 33.73 -8.29
N ASP A 873 19.07 34.84 -8.82
CA ASP A 873 19.24 35.03 -10.27
C ASP A 873 20.24 34.04 -10.92
N THR A 874 21.10 33.42 -10.11
CA THR A 874 22.02 32.36 -10.56
C THR A 874 21.31 31.05 -10.89
N ILE A 875 20.12 30.86 -10.33
CA ILE A 875 19.34 29.63 -10.38
C ILE A 875 18.48 29.61 -11.66
N ILE A 876 17.75 30.69 -11.92
CA ILE A 876 16.82 30.80 -13.06
C ILE A 876 17.54 30.79 -14.42
N SER A 877 18.73 31.38 -14.48
CA SER A 877 19.55 31.45 -15.70
C SER A 877 20.15 30.09 -16.13
N SER A 878 20.21 29.12 -15.23
CA SER A 878 20.80 27.79 -15.47
C SER A 878 19.81 26.73 -15.99
N ILE A 879 18.53 27.09 -16.17
CA ILE A 879 17.45 26.13 -16.46
C ILE A 879 16.88 26.35 -17.87
N PRO A 880 17.23 25.52 -18.86
CA PRO A 880 16.74 25.68 -20.24
C PRO A 880 15.28 25.21 -20.45
N ARG A 881 14.53 24.87 -19.40
CA ARG A 881 13.15 24.33 -19.49
C ARG A 881 12.04 25.15 -18.83
N PHE A 882 12.35 26.21 -18.06
CA PHE A 882 11.31 27.17 -17.69
C PHE A 882 11.02 28.04 -18.92
N GLY A 883 10.08 27.59 -19.73
CA GLY A 883 9.66 28.29 -20.94
C GLY A 883 9.06 29.68 -20.68
N GLU A 884 8.82 30.06 -19.42
CA GLU A 884 8.41 31.42 -19.01
C GLU A 884 8.59 31.58 -17.48
N PRO A 885 9.23 32.66 -16.99
CA PRO A 885 9.36 32.99 -15.56
C PRO A 885 8.02 33.06 -14.81
N SER A 886 6.93 33.35 -15.52
CA SER A 886 5.57 33.51 -14.98
C SER A 886 5.05 32.29 -14.23
N LYS A 887 5.43 31.06 -14.62
CA LYS A 887 4.94 29.82 -13.99
C LYS A 887 5.41 29.64 -12.55
N VAL A 888 6.63 30.05 -12.21
CA VAL A 888 7.16 29.94 -10.84
C VAL A 888 6.42 30.91 -9.93
N SER A 889 6.18 32.14 -10.41
CA SER A 889 5.48 33.19 -9.67
C SER A 889 4.00 32.86 -9.46
N ILE A 890 3.35 32.20 -10.41
CA ILE A 890 1.98 31.65 -10.24
C ILE A 890 1.92 30.66 -9.08
N ILE A 891 2.86 29.71 -9.03
CA ILE A 891 2.82 28.69 -7.98
C ILE A 891 3.16 29.31 -6.62
N LEU A 892 4.14 30.22 -6.58
CA LEU A 892 4.44 30.99 -5.38
C LEU A 892 3.20 31.75 -4.88
N SER A 893 2.39 32.35 -5.78
CA SER A 893 1.12 32.97 -5.43
C SER A 893 0.19 31.99 -4.73
N THR A 894 -0.04 30.81 -5.30
CA THR A 894 -0.92 29.79 -4.68
C THR A 894 -0.39 29.35 -3.31
N LEU A 895 0.92 29.12 -3.17
CA LEU A 895 1.54 28.64 -1.93
C LEU A 895 1.50 29.69 -0.81
N VAL A 896 1.79 30.96 -1.12
CA VAL A 896 1.73 32.05 -0.12
C VAL A 896 0.30 32.22 0.41
N ARG A 897 -0.69 32.12 -0.48
CA ARG A 897 -2.13 32.26 -0.16
C ARG A 897 -2.71 31.06 0.60
N CYS A 898 -1.88 30.09 1.01
CA CYS A 898 -2.26 29.01 1.92
C CYS A 898 -2.01 29.34 3.40
N PHE A 899 -1.20 30.37 3.70
CA PHE A 899 -0.77 30.67 5.07
C PHE A 899 -1.66 31.70 5.77
N ASP A 900 -1.85 31.54 7.08
CA ASP A 900 -2.44 32.54 7.95
C ASP A 900 -1.48 33.72 8.15
N VAL A 901 -1.89 34.88 7.63
CA VAL A 901 -1.17 36.15 7.75
C VAL A 901 -1.82 37.10 8.77
N SER A 902 -2.83 36.64 9.53
CA SER A 902 -3.59 37.48 10.47
C SER A 902 -2.69 38.17 11.51
N MET A 903 -1.59 37.52 11.91
CA MET A 903 -0.58 38.08 12.82
C MET A 903 0.14 39.33 12.28
N LEU A 904 0.09 39.56 10.96
CA LEU A 904 0.71 40.68 10.26
C LEU A 904 -0.31 41.77 9.89
N CYS A 905 -1.60 41.53 10.13
CA CYS A 905 -2.69 42.43 9.78
C CYS A 905 -3.08 43.34 10.96
N LYS A 906 -3.59 44.53 10.64
CA LYS A 906 -4.08 45.54 11.59
C LYS A 906 -5.43 46.04 11.07
N THR A 907 -6.47 46.11 11.90
CA THR A 907 -7.79 46.65 11.52
C THR A 907 -7.95 48.11 11.93
N ARG A 908 -8.68 48.89 11.12
CA ARG A 908 -9.11 50.26 11.43
C ARG A 908 -10.53 50.32 12.02
N GLN A 909 -11.23 49.20 12.15
CA GLN A 909 -12.60 49.17 12.67
C GLN A 909 -12.65 49.47 14.18
N SER A 910 -13.72 50.14 14.62
CA SER A 910 -13.94 50.52 16.03
C SER A 910 -13.98 49.33 17.00
N ASN A 911 -14.31 48.13 16.49
CA ASN A 911 -14.48 46.92 17.30
C ASN A 911 -13.19 46.09 17.42
N ASN A 912 -12.08 46.50 16.79
CA ASN A 912 -10.81 45.75 16.73
C ASN A 912 -10.91 44.31 16.16
N GLU A 913 -11.99 43.93 15.49
CA GLU A 913 -12.11 42.66 14.77
C GLU A 913 -11.46 42.77 13.37
N LEU A 914 -10.62 41.79 13.02
CA LEU A 914 -9.99 41.68 11.71
C LEU A 914 -10.98 41.08 10.70
N LEU A 915 -11.05 41.65 9.50
CA LEU A 915 -11.84 41.08 8.41
C LEU A 915 -11.15 39.83 7.85
N PRO A 916 -11.88 38.72 7.61
CA PRO A 916 -11.31 37.53 7.01
C PRO A 916 -10.82 37.85 5.60
N ASN A 917 -9.60 37.41 5.26
CA ASN A 917 -9.01 37.64 3.95
C ASN A 917 -9.73 36.81 2.89
N PRO A 918 -10.39 37.41 1.88
CA PRO A 918 -11.14 36.66 0.87
C PRO A 918 -10.27 36.09 -0.25
N TYR A 919 -8.95 36.32 -0.20
CA TYR A 919 -8.00 35.95 -1.25
C TYR A 919 -7.17 34.72 -0.89
N TYR A 920 -7.59 33.89 0.07
CA TYR A 920 -6.97 32.57 0.28
C TYR A 920 -7.07 31.69 -0.97
N ALA A 921 -6.13 30.75 -1.12
CA ALA A 921 -6.13 29.83 -2.25
C ALA A 921 -7.28 28.80 -2.19
N PHE A 922 -7.75 28.47 -0.98
CA PHE A 922 -8.74 27.41 -0.73
C PHE A 922 -9.82 27.90 0.25
N ASP A 923 -11.10 27.72 -0.11
CA ASP A 923 -12.30 27.92 0.73
C ASP A 923 -12.28 29.14 1.67
N ASN A 924 -11.64 30.24 1.25
CA ASN A 924 -11.47 31.49 2.01
C ASN A 924 -10.93 31.30 3.44
N SER A 925 -10.12 30.27 3.69
CA SER A 925 -9.54 30.00 5.02
C SER A 925 -8.05 29.63 4.94
N PRO A 926 -7.26 29.95 5.97
CA PRO A 926 -5.85 29.57 6.03
C PRO A 926 -5.68 28.09 6.41
N LEU A 927 -4.66 27.45 5.83
CA LEU A 927 -4.32 26.05 6.11
C LEU A 927 -3.26 25.89 7.22
N CYS A 928 -2.35 26.85 7.39
CA CYS A 928 -1.24 26.79 8.36
C CYS A 928 -0.73 28.20 8.70
N SER A 929 -0.04 28.40 9.82
CA SER A 929 0.58 29.69 10.18
C SER A 929 1.80 30.03 9.31
N ILE A 930 2.02 31.32 9.02
CA ILE A 930 3.16 31.76 8.21
C ILE A 930 4.50 31.57 8.96
N PRO A 931 5.50 30.87 8.39
CA PRO A 931 6.83 30.73 9.00
C PRO A 931 7.63 32.03 9.04
N GLU A 932 8.43 32.28 10.09
CA GLU A 932 9.24 33.50 10.24
C GLU A 932 10.19 33.76 9.06
N ASP A 933 10.79 32.71 8.48
CA ASP A 933 11.66 32.83 7.31
C ASP A 933 10.89 33.30 6.07
N MET A 934 9.64 32.88 5.92
CA MET A 934 8.77 33.36 4.84
C MET A 934 8.39 34.83 5.05
N ILE A 935 8.15 35.23 6.31
CA ILE A 935 7.95 36.64 6.66
C ILE A 935 9.19 37.46 6.27
N ASN A 936 10.40 36.96 6.58
CA ASN A 936 11.64 37.65 6.21
C ASN A 936 11.80 37.79 4.68
N ILE A 937 11.47 36.76 3.90
CA ILE A 937 11.57 36.81 2.44
C ILE A 937 10.54 37.79 1.84
N ILE A 938 9.27 37.69 2.26
CA ILE A 938 8.19 38.53 1.71
C ILE A 938 8.33 40.00 2.16
N TYR A 939 8.64 40.24 3.44
CA TYR A 939 8.54 41.56 4.07
C TYR A 939 9.88 42.30 4.22
N LYS A 940 11.04 41.61 4.25
CA LYS A 940 12.35 42.26 4.47
C LYS A 940 13.24 42.30 3.23
N GLN A 941 13.00 41.48 2.21
CA GLN A 941 13.79 41.54 0.97
C GLN A 941 13.19 42.54 -0.03
N GLU A 942 13.86 43.66 -0.26
CA GLU A 942 13.39 44.70 -1.20
C GLU A 942 13.19 44.19 -2.65
N ASN A 943 13.88 43.12 -3.05
CA ASN A 943 13.82 42.58 -4.41
C ASN A 943 12.54 41.77 -4.68
N PHE A 944 11.91 41.20 -3.64
CA PHE A 944 10.73 40.33 -3.76
C PHE A 944 9.52 41.12 -4.31
N LEU A 945 9.15 42.20 -3.63
CA LEU A 945 8.01 43.04 -4.02
C LEU A 945 8.25 43.75 -5.36
N LYS A 946 9.47 44.23 -5.62
CA LYS A 946 9.82 44.88 -6.89
C LYS A 946 9.64 43.94 -8.09
N ARG A 947 10.13 42.70 -7.99
CA ARG A 947 10.01 41.70 -9.05
C ARG A 947 8.56 41.22 -9.25
N ILE A 948 7.79 41.07 -8.18
CA ILE A 948 6.35 40.80 -8.28
C ILE A 948 5.65 41.92 -9.06
N ILE A 949 5.95 43.19 -8.76
CA ILE A 949 5.36 44.34 -9.47
C ILE A 949 5.75 44.34 -10.96
N GLU A 950 6.99 43.97 -11.29
CA GLU A 950 7.45 43.83 -12.68
C GLU A 950 6.74 42.69 -13.42
N GLU A 951 6.51 41.55 -12.76
CA GLU A 951 5.93 40.34 -13.37
C GLU A 951 4.39 40.32 -13.39
N ILE A 952 3.70 41.06 -12.48
CA ILE A 952 2.22 41.14 -12.41
C ILE A 952 1.59 41.50 -13.76
N CYS A 953 2.27 42.33 -14.55
CA CYS A 953 1.77 42.77 -15.86
C CYS A 953 1.57 41.62 -16.86
N SER A 954 2.17 40.46 -16.61
CA SER A 954 2.14 39.28 -17.47
C SER A 954 1.20 38.16 -16.99
N CYS A 955 0.64 38.24 -15.76
CA CYS A 955 -0.10 37.15 -15.16
C CYS A 955 -1.19 37.60 -14.17
N ASP A 956 -2.45 37.26 -14.46
CA ASP A 956 -3.60 37.63 -13.63
C ASP A 956 -3.57 37.05 -12.21
N GLU A 957 -3.00 35.86 -12.02
CA GLU A 957 -2.92 35.18 -10.71
C GLU A 957 -2.03 35.92 -9.70
N LEU A 958 -1.10 36.75 -10.16
CA LEU A 958 -0.26 37.58 -9.28
C LEU A 958 -1.03 38.77 -8.70
N PHE A 959 -2.14 39.20 -9.33
CA PHE A 959 -3.03 40.17 -8.70
C PHE A 959 -3.73 39.58 -7.47
N ASN A 960 -4.00 38.26 -7.44
CA ASN A 960 -4.56 37.62 -6.26
C ASN A 960 -3.55 37.59 -5.10
N LEU A 961 -2.27 37.34 -5.39
CA LEU A 961 -1.19 37.49 -4.41
C LEU A 961 -1.08 38.92 -3.88
N LEU A 962 -1.13 39.92 -4.78
CA LEU A 962 -1.07 41.32 -4.41
C LEU A 962 -2.22 41.72 -3.48
N ARG A 963 -3.46 41.33 -3.83
CA ARG A 963 -4.65 41.58 -3.00
C ARG A 963 -4.55 40.88 -1.64
N PHE A 964 -4.07 39.64 -1.64
CA PHE A 964 -3.86 38.85 -0.43
C PHE A 964 -2.87 39.52 0.54
N LEU A 965 -1.72 40.01 0.05
CA LEU A 965 -0.69 40.66 0.87
C LEU A 965 -1.10 42.04 1.39
N ILE A 966 -1.96 42.77 0.67
CA ILE A 966 -2.40 44.13 1.01
C ILE A 966 -3.57 44.12 2.01
N TRP A 967 -4.42 43.10 1.98
CA TRP A 967 -5.62 43.01 2.81
C TRP A 967 -5.32 43.21 4.30
N GLU A 968 -5.87 44.26 4.90
CA GLU A 968 -5.68 44.62 6.31
C GLU A 968 -4.19 44.78 6.72
N ASN A 969 -3.28 45.06 5.77
CA ASN A 969 -1.84 45.20 6.04
C ASN A 969 -1.32 46.59 5.63
N PRO A 970 -1.27 47.58 6.55
CA PRO A 970 -0.87 48.95 6.22
C PRO A 970 0.62 49.10 5.87
N ASP A 971 1.49 48.25 6.44
CA ASP A 971 2.94 48.35 6.28
C ASP A 971 3.36 47.95 4.85
N ILE A 972 2.89 46.80 4.35
CA ILE A 972 3.10 46.39 2.95
C ILE A 972 2.43 47.35 1.97
N THR A 973 1.19 47.75 2.29
CA THR A 973 0.42 48.70 1.48
C THR A 973 1.23 49.96 1.18
N TRP A 974 1.91 50.50 2.20
CA TRP A 974 2.74 51.69 2.07
C TRP A 974 3.92 51.48 1.12
N ILE A 975 4.68 50.38 1.32
CA ILE A 975 5.86 50.05 0.49
C ILE A 975 5.45 49.93 -0.98
N ILE A 976 4.39 49.18 -1.26
CA ILE A 976 3.89 48.94 -2.62
C ILE A 976 3.42 50.25 -3.28
N LEU A 977 2.61 51.04 -2.58
CA LEU A 977 2.12 52.31 -3.12
C LEU A 977 3.26 53.30 -3.37
N HIS A 978 4.22 53.39 -2.45
CA HIS A 978 5.38 54.27 -2.61
C HIS A 978 6.22 53.89 -3.84
N ASP A 979 6.50 52.60 -4.04
CA ASP A 979 7.29 52.10 -5.17
C ASP A 979 6.56 52.23 -6.51
N ILE A 980 5.25 51.93 -6.56
CA ILE A 980 4.44 52.11 -7.77
C ILE A 980 4.36 53.60 -8.15
N ILE A 981 4.04 54.49 -7.20
CA ILE A 981 3.91 55.93 -7.45
C ILE A 981 5.27 56.53 -7.86
N GLY A 982 6.36 56.10 -7.23
CA GLY A 982 7.73 56.45 -7.64
C GLY A 982 8.04 56.05 -9.09
N SER A 983 7.62 54.84 -9.49
CA SER A 983 7.82 54.30 -10.84
C SER A 983 6.98 55.01 -11.90
N LEU A 984 5.73 55.37 -11.58
CA LEU A 984 4.82 56.10 -12.47
C LEU A 984 5.41 57.42 -13.00
N SER A 985 6.29 58.07 -12.23
CA SER A 985 6.98 59.29 -12.66
C SER A 985 8.09 59.08 -13.69
N LYS A 986 8.69 57.87 -13.76
CA LYS A 986 9.92 57.58 -14.53
C LYS A 986 9.68 56.77 -15.81
N VAL A 987 8.53 56.11 -15.95
CA VAL A 987 8.27 55.08 -16.96
C VAL A 987 7.79 55.65 -18.32
N TYR A 988 8.14 54.98 -19.43
CA TYR A 988 7.71 55.35 -20.79
C TYR A 988 6.22 55.02 -21.05
N ALA A 989 5.62 55.63 -22.07
CA ALA A 989 4.17 55.56 -22.31
C ALA A 989 3.62 54.14 -22.54
N ASN A 990 4.43 53.19 -22.99
CA ASN A 990 4.01 51.82 -23.30
C ASN A 990 3.78 50.98 -22.03
N ASP A 991 4.61 51.15 -21.01
CA ASP A 991 4.52 50.37 -19.75
C ASP A 991 3.65 51.08 -18.70
N LEU A 992 3.26 52.33 -18.97
CA LEU A 992 2.42 53.15 -18.09
C LEU A 992 1.02 52.55 -17.86
N ARG A 993 0.43 51.92 -18.89
CA ARG A 993 -0.91 51.33 -18.79
C ARG A 993 -0.97 50.20 -17.75
N SER A 994 0.03 49.34 -17.71
CA SER A 994 0.07 48.19 -16.80
C SER A 994 0.25 48.66 -15.36
N LEU A 995 1.13 49.63 -15.11
CA LEU A 995 1.31 50.23 -13.78
C LEU A 995 0.05 50.97 -13.28
N LEU A 996 -0.67 51.66 -14.18
CA LEU A 996 -1.96 52.30 -13.87
C LEU A 996 -3.05 51.28 -13.55
N HIS A 997 -3.00 50.08 -14.14
CA HIS A 997 -3.91 49.01 -13.79
C HIS A 997 -3.59 48.43 -12.39
N ILE A 998 -2.31 48.25 -12.07
CA ILE A 998 -1.88 47.78 -10.74
C ILE A 998 -2.34 48.75 -9.65
N ILE A 999 -2.08 50.05 -9.82
CA ILE A 999 -2.50 51.04 -8.80
C ILE A 999 -4.03 51.11 -8.68
N TYR A 1000 -4.77 50.99 -9.78
CA TYR A 1000 -6.24 50.91 -9.73
C TYR A 1000 -6.70 49.72 -8.89
N VAL A 1001 -6.15 48.51 -9.12
CA VAL A 1001 -6.49 47.32 -8.34
C VAL A 1001 -6.21 47.54 -6.84
N VAL A 1002 -5.05 48.08 -6.48
CA VAL A 1002 -4.68 48.34 -5.08
C VAL A 1002 -5.65 49.31 -4.40
N LEU A 1003 -6.07 50.37 -5.10
CA LEU A 1003 -7.00 51.36 -4.56
C LEU A 1003 -8.44 50.85 -4.43
N THR A 1004 -8.81 49.81 -5.19
CA THR A 1004 -10.16 49.21 -5.14
C THR A 1004 -10.32 48.09 -4.11
N ILE A 1005 -9.27 47.68 -3.39
CA ILE A 1005 -9.39 46.66 -2.35
C ILE A 1005 -10.29 47.16 -1.22
N GLU A 1006 -11.34 46.41 -0.90
CA GLU A 1006 -12.42 46.79 0.04
C GLU A 1006 -12.18 46.32 1.48
N ASP A 1007 -11.04 46.68 2.05
CA ASP A 1007 -10.74 46.44 3.47
C ASP A 1007 -10.94 47.71 4.34
N SER A 1008 -10.59 47.62 5.63
CA SER A 1008 -10.71 48.77 6.56
C SER A 1008 -9.80 49.96 6.22
N TRP A 1009 -8.75 49.77 5.40
CA TRP A 1009 -7.72 50.77 5.06
C TRP A 1009 -7.92 51.45 3.70
N GLN A 1010 -8.91 51.02 2.91
CA GLN A 1010 -9.15 51.51 1.55
C GLN A 1010 -9.16 53.05 1.43
N GLU A 1011 -9.82 53.74 2.37
CA GLU A 1011 -9.91 55.20 2.37
C GLU A 1011 -8.53 55.87 2.57
N VAL A 1012 -7.72 55.35 3.48
CA VAL A 1012 -6.36 55.84 3.76
C VAL A 1012 -5.44 55.59 2.56
N ARG A 1013 -5.58 54.43 1.90
CA ARG A 1013 -4.85 54.13 0.66
C ARG A 1013 -5.14 55.15 -0.43
N ILE A 1014 -6.41 55.50 -0.63
CA ILE A 1014 -6.84 56.49 -1.63
C ILE A 1014 -6.30 57.87 -1.28
N LEU A 1015 -6.38 58.28 -0.01
CA LEU A 1015 -5.82 59.56 0.46
C LEU A 1015 -4.31 59.64 0.27
N TYR A 1016 -3.55 58.57 0.54
CA TYR A 1016 -2.12 58.53 0.30
C TYR A 1016 -1.79 58.67 -1.19
N ALA A 1017 -2.48 57.93 -2.06
CA ALA A 1017 -2.23 58.00 -3.50
C ALA A 1017 -2.58 59.38 -4.11
N LEU A 1018 -3.62 60.04 -3.60
CA LEU A 1018 -4.09 61.32 -4.14
C LEU A 1018 -3.42 62.56 -3.52
N LYS A 1019 -3.16 62.56 -2.20
CA LYS A 1019 -2.57 63.70 -1.47
C LYS A 1019 -1.13 63.48 -0.98
N GLY A 1020 -0.65 62.24 -0.96
CA GLY A 1020 0.68 61.91 -0.45
C GLY A 1020 0.76 61.83 1.08
N ILE A 1021 -0.37 61.81 1.80
CA ILE A 1021 -0.42 61.81 3.28
C ILE A 1021 0.05 60.45 3.83
N PRO A 1022 1.21 60.35 4.51
CA PRO A 1022 1.76 59.07 4.96
C PRO A 1022 0.80 58.32 5.89
N ILE A 1023 0.70 57.01 5.69
CA ILE A 1023 -0.10 56.09 6.51
C ILE A 1023 0.30 56.16 8.01
N SER A 1024 1.54 56.54 8.32
CA SER A 1024 2.08 56.71 9.68
C SER A 1024 1.57 57.95 10.44
N ASN A 1025 0.88 58.88 9.79
CA ASN A 1025 0.41 60.14 10.40
C ASN A 1025 -1.04 60.06 10.91
N GLU A 1026 -1.49 58.91 11.43
CA GLU A 1026 -2.85 58.73 11.97
C GLU A 1026 -3.23 59.78 13.04
N LYS A 1027 -2.25 60.27 13.81
CA LYS A 1027 -2.49 61.30 14.83
C LYS A 1027 -2.83 62.69 14.27
N GLN A 1028 -2.54 62.96 13.00
CA GLN A 1028 -2.95 64.22 12.36
C GLN A 1028 -4.35 64.15 11.76
N ILE A 1029 -4.78 62.98 11.29
CA ILE A 1029 -6.11 62.80 10.68
C ILE A 1029 -7.22 62.83 11.74
N MET A 1030 -6.93 62.44 12.99
CA MET A 1030 -7.93 62.43 14.07
C MET A 1030 -8.05 63.73 14.90
N ASN A 1031 -7.14 64.69 14.76
CA ASN A 1031 -7.08 65.85 15.68
C ASN A 1031 -7.87 67.10 15.23
N GLU A 1032 -8.54 67.08 14.08
CA GLU A 1032 -9.42 68.20 13.70
C GLU A 1032 -10.85 68.10 14.27
N ASN A 1033 -11.24 66.93 14.82
CA ASN A 1033 -12.58 66.72 15.36
C ASN A 1033 -12.59 65.98 16.71
N SER A 1034 -12.03 66.55 17.77
CA SER A 1034 -12.55 66.39 19.15
C SER A 1034 -11.63 67.01 20.22
N SER A 1035 -12.25 67.77 21.11
CA SER A 1035 -11.66 68.30 22.33
C SER A 1035 -11.82 67.30 23.49
N THR A 1036 -10.73 66.72 24.02
CA THR A 1036 -10.40 66.50 25.46
C THR A 1036 -9.22 65.52 25.62
N PRO A 1037 -8.39 65.63 26.69
CA PRO A 1037 -7.18 64.81 26.86
C PRO A 1037 -7.41 63.62 27.82
N LEU A 1038 -6.74 62.48 27.62
CA LEU A 1038 -6.06 61.71 28.70
C LEU A 1038 -5.24 60.48 28.23
N SER A 1039 -4.08 60.33 28.89
CA SER A 1039 -3.29 59.12 29.28
C SER A 1039 -2.69 58.12 28.27
N SER A 1040 -1.35 58.01 28.34
CA SER A 1040 -0.47 56.88 27.95
C SER A 1040 -0.50 55.72 29.01
N PRO A 1041 0.25 54.57 28.93
CA PRO A 1041 1.34 54.05 28.02
C PRO A 1041 1.11 52.52 27.65
N PRO A 1042 2.08 51.62 27.26
CA PRO A 1042 3.54 51.71 27.07
C PRO A 1042 4.16 51.12 25.77
N THR A 1043 5.44 51.46 25.64
CA THR A 1043 6.49 51.07 24.69
C THR A 1043 6.78 49.57 24.55
N THR A 1044 7.09 49.09 23.34
CA THR A 1044 8.38 48.43 22.97
C THR A 1044 8.38 47.93 21.51
N LEU A 1045 9.40 48.36 20.75
CA LEU A 1045 10.07 47.77 19.57
C LEU A 1045 10.54 48.90 18.65
N ASN A 1046 11.63 49.53 19.07
CA ASN A 1046 12.34 50.52 18.28
C ASN A 1046 13.67 49.87 17.89
N ASN A 1047 13.86 49.59 16.60
CA ASN A 1047 15.16 49.48 15.93
C ASN A 1047 14.93 49.39 14.41
N ASN A 1048 14.83 50.54 13.75
CA ASN A 1048 15.06 50.70 12.32
C ASN A 1048 16.07 51.83 12.11
N PRO A 1049 17.21 51.61 11.43
CA PRO A 1049 18.14 52.67 11.07
C PRO A 1049 17.77 53.20 9.68
N LEU A 1050 16.65 53.92 9.57
CA LEU A 1050 16.28 54.66 8.36
C LEU A 1050 15.63 55.99 8.76
N ASN A 1051 16.34 56.78 9.57
CA ASN A 1051 15.99 58.18 9.76
C ASN A 1051 17.15 59.03 9.24
N ASN A 1052 17.23 59.13 7.92
CA ASN A 1052 18.02 60.17 7.27
C ASN A 1052 17.07 61.25 6.80
N ASN A 1053 17.15 62.38 7.50
CA ASN A 1053 16.53 63.65 7.18
C ASN A 1053 16.73 64.00 5.70
N ASN A 1054 15.63 64.07 4.95
CA ASN A 1054 15.44 65.02 3.86
C ASN A 1054 13.94 65.21 3.65
N ASN A 1055 13.51 66.46 3.53
CA ASN A 1055 12.16 66.87 3.14
C ASN A 1055 11.82 66.36 1.73
N ASN A 1056 11.58 65.07 1.57
CA ASN A 1056 10.97 64.50 0.38
C ASN A 1056 9.46 64.63 0.53
N VAL A 1057 8.88 65.64 -0.11
CA VAL A 1057 7.44 65.68 -0.40
C VAL A 1057 7.13 64.37 -1.13
N SER A 1058 6.32 63.51 -0.52
CA SER A 1058 5.82 62.27 -1.12
C SER A 1058 5.07 62.64 -2.41
N LEU A 1059 5.61 62.24 -3.56
CA LEU A 1059 4.94 62.41 -4.85
C LEU A 1059 3.55 61.77 -4.78
N ASN A 1060 2.50 62.49 -5.18
CA ASN A 1060 1.15 61.95 -5.33
C ASN A 1060 0.70 61.91 -6.80
N LEU A 1061 -0.43 61.28 -7.08
CA LEU A 1061 -0.94 61.12 -8.46
C LEU A 1061 -1.27 62.46 -9.14
N PHE A 1062 -1.77 63.45 -8.39
CA PHE A 1062 -2.03 64.78 -8.93
C PHE A 1062 -0.75 65.56 -9.22
N ASP A 1063 0.30 65.43 -8.40
CA ASP A 1063 1.61 66.04 -8.64
C ASP A 1063 2.28 65.47 -9.90
N ILE A 1064 2.14 64.16 -10.13
CA ILE A 1064 2.62 63.50 -11.34
C ILE A 1064 1.85 64.02 -12.56
N PHE A 1065 0.53 64.10 -12.47
CA PHE A 1065 -0.30 64.68 -13.52
C PHE A 1065 0.09 66.14 -13.82
N LEU A 1066 0.28 66.97 -12.79
CA LEU A 1066 0.66 68.38 -12.93
C LEU A 1066 2.03 68.55 -13.58
N LYS A 1067 2.98 67.64 -13.35
CA LYS A 1067 4.28 67.61 -14.03
C LYS A 1067 4.17 67.19 -15.51
N LEU A 1068 3.28 66.26 -15.83
CA LEU A 1068 3.12 65.70 -17.18
C LEU A 1068 2.23 66.54 -18.11
N LYS A 1069 1.34 67.38 -17.57
CA LYS A 1069 0.32 68.12 -18.34
C LYS A 1069 0.87 69.06 -19.42
N SER A 1070 2.13 69.48 -19.31
CA SER A 1070 2.84 70.33 -20.28
C SER A 1070 3.87 69.56 -21.11
N SER A 1071 4.44 68.48 -20.55
CA SER A 1071 5.59 67.76 -21.09
C SER A 1071 5.27 66.43 -21.77
N HIS A 1072 4.10 65.81 -21.56
CA HIS A 1072 3.67 64.55 -22.20
C HIS A 1072 2.14 64.39 -22.09
N GLU A 1073 1.40 65.00 -23.03
CA GLU A 1073 -0.07 65.10 -22.95
C GLU A 1073 -0.78 63.73 -23.01
N LYS A 1074 -0.28 62.77 -23.81
CA LYS A 1074 -0.85 61.41 -23.84
C LYS A 1074 -0.71 60.67 -22.51
N ARG A 1075 0.43 60.82 -21.81
CA ARG A 1075 0.63 60.22 -20.47
C ARG A 1075 -0.33 60.85 -19.47
N ALA A 1076 -0.43 62.18 -19.45
CA ALA A 1076 -1.36 62.89 -18.57
C ALA A 1076 -2.84 62.47 -18.79
N TYR A 1077 -3.24 62.22 -20.05
CA TYR A 1077 -4.57 61.66 -20.36
C TYR A 1077 -4.78 60.25 -19.78
N GLN A 1078 -3.77 59.37 -19.82
CA GLN A 1078 -3.89 58.02 -19.24
C GLN A 1078 -4.10 58.04 -17.71
N PHE A 1079 -3.41 58.93 -16.98
CA PHE A 1079 -3.66 59.14 -15.55
C PHE A 1079 -5.09 59.63 -15.29
N LEU A 1080 -5.56 60.62 -16.06
CA LEU A 1080 -6.91 61.15 -15.91
C LEU A 1080 -7.99 60.09 -16.21
N LYS A 1081 -7.76 59.25 -17.23
CA LYS A 1081 -8.65 58.13 -17.58
C LYS A 1081 -8.75 57.11 -16.45
N MET A 1082 -7.63 56.74 -15.82
CA MET A 1082 -7.61 55.86 -14.66
C MET A 1082 -8.30 56.50 -13.44
N LEU A 1083 -8.06 57.80 -13.17
CA LEU A 1083 -8.71 58.52 -12.06
C LEU A 1083 -10.22 58.64 -12.28
N CYS A 1084 -10.65 58.91 -13.51
CA CYS A 1084 -12.07 58.92 -13.89
C CYS A 1084 -12.72 57.57 -13.59
N GLN A 1085 -12.06 56.48 -13.98
CA GLN A 1085 -12.51 55.12 -13.68
C GLN A 1085 -12.57 54.84 -12.17
N LEU A 1086 -11.56 55.26 -11.40
CA LEU A 1086 -11.54 55.12 -9.94
C LEU A 1086 -12.75 55.82 -9.30
N PHE A 1087 -13.00 57.09 -9.64
CA PHE A 1087 -14.11 57.86 -9.07
C PHE A 1087 -15.49 57.39 -9.53
N THR A 1088 -15.61 56.73 -10.68
CA THR A 1088 -16.90 56.13 -11.09
C THR A 1088 -17.17 54.78 -10.45
N THR A 1089 -16.13 53.99 -10.16
CA THR A 1089 -16.28 52.60 -9.70
C THR A 1089 -16.12 52.41 -8.20
N CYS A 1090 -15.35 53.25 -7.51
CA CYS A 1090 -15.11 53.17 -6.08
C CYS A 1090 -15.91 54.24 -5.32
N THR A 1091 -16.87 53.80 -4.49
CA THR A 1091 -17.75 54.68 -3.70
C THR A 1091 -16.97 55.54 -2.70
N LYS A 1092 -15.96 54.98 -2.00
CA LYS A 1092 -15.10 55.74 -1.07
C LYS A 1092 -14.29 56.83 -1.80
N ALA A 1093 -13.77 56.53 -2.99
CA ALA A 1093 -13.05 57.52 -3.79
C ALA A 1093 -13.97 58.66 -4.27
N ASN A 1094 -15.20 58.33 -4.69
CA ASN A 1094 -16.20 59.34 -5.07
C ASN A 1094 -16.61 60.20 -3.87
N ASN A 1095 -16.86 59.58 -2.72
CA ASN A 1095 -17.17 60.31 -1.49
C ASN A 1095 -16.05 61.28 -1.13
N LEU A 1096 -14.79 60.85 -1.18
CA LEU A 1096 -13.63 61.72 -0.97
C LEU A 1096 -13.54 62.86 -2.00
N LEU A 1097 -13.88 62.61 -3.27
CA LEU A 1097 -13.93 63.66 -4.28
C LEU A 1097 -15.00 64.73 -3.98
N GLN A 1098 -16.12 64.34 -3.37
CA GLN A 1098 -17.19 65.27 -3.01
C GLN A 1098 -16.94 65.99 -1.67
N THR A 1099 -16.32 65.33 -0.70
CA THR A 1099 -16.11 65.86 0.65
C THR A 1099 -14.82 66.67 0.79
N ASP A 1100 -13.74 66.27 0.11
CA ASP A 1100 -12.42 66.88 0.24
C ASP A 1100 -12.21 67.99 -0.80
N GLN A 1101 -12.18 69.24 -0.34
CA GLN A 1101 -12.07 70.43 -1.20
C GLN A 1101 -10.78 70.46 -2.03
N ASP A 1102 -9.67 69.94 -1.52
CA ASP A 1102 -8.40 69.93 -2.27
C ASP A 1102 -8.47 68.94 -3.41
N ILE A 1103 -9.01 67.74 -3.17
CA ILE A 1103 -9.15 66.70 -4.21
C ILE A 1103 -10.12 67.20 -5.30
N LYS A 1104 -11.25 67.78 -4.89
CA LYS A 1104 -12.23 68.40 -5.80
C LYS A 1104 -11.59 69.47 -6.68
N HIS A 1105 -10.78 70.36 -6.09
CA HIS A 1105 -10.09 71.41 -6.82
C HIS A 1105 -9.08 70.87 -7.84
N HIS A 1106 -8.23 69.91 -7.45
CA HIS A 1106 -7.26 69.29 -8.37
C HIS A 1106 -7.95 68.50 -9.49
N TRP A 1107 -9.07 67.83 -9.19
CA TRP A 1107 -9.89 67.14 -10.19
C TRP A 1107 -10.48 68.11 -11.22
N ILE A 1108 -11.11 69.19 -10.77
CA ILE A 1108 -11.67 70.24 -11.64
C ILE A 1108 -10.60 70.82 -12.56
N GLN A 1109 -9.40 71.10 -12.04
CA GLN A 1109 -8.27 71.55 -12.86
C GLN A 1109 -7.86 70.54 -13.93
N ALA A 1110 -7.87 69.25 -13.61
CA ALA A 1110 -7.52 68.18 -14.54
C ALA A 1110 -8.58 68.00 -15.64
N VAL A 1111 -9.87 68.12 -15.29
CA VAL A 1111 -11.00 68.11 -16.24
C VAL A 1111 -10.94 69.33 -17.17
N HIS A 1112 -10.70 70.53 -16.64
CA HIS A 1112 -10.51 71.73 -17.45
C HIS A 1112 -9.32 71.62 -18.40
N TRP A 1113 -8.21 71.01 -17.95
CA TRP A 1113 -7.08 70.73 -18.84
C TRP A 1113 -7.51 69.80 -19.99
N LEU A 1114 -8.20 68.70 -19.72
CA LEU A 1114 -8.64 67.78 -20.79
C LEU A 1114 -9.60 68.46 -21.78
N ARG A 1115 -10.55 69.26 -21.28
CA ARG A 1115 -11.47 70.06 -22.09
C ARG A 1115 -10.72 71.00 -23.03
N ASN A 1116 -9.80 71.80 -22.47
CA ASN A 1116 -9.00 72.76 -23.22
C ASN A 1116 -8.13 72.05 -24.28
N GLN A 1117 -7.56 70.88 -23.98
CA GLN A 1117 -6.75 70.12 -24.92
C GLN A 1117 -7.56 69.56 -26.10
N LEU A 1118 -8.78 69.07 -25.83
CA LEU A 1118 -9.66 68.57 -26.87
C LEU A 1118 -10.29 69.69 -27.74
N GLU A 1119 -10.35 70.92 -27.22
CA GLU A 1119 -10.90 72.10 -27.90
C GLU A 1119 -9.85 72.95 -28.68
N ARG A 1120 -8.54 72.81 -28.39
CA ARG A 1120 -7.43 73.56 -29.05
C ARG A 1120 -7.44 73.49 -30.60
N PRO A 1121 -7.53 74.60 -31.34
CA PRO A 1121 -7.56 74.58 -32.82
C PRO A 1121 -6.25 74.02 -33.42
N ASN A 1122 -6.36 73.26 -34.53
CA ASN A 1122 -5.23 72.60 -35.20
C ASN A 1122 -4.12 73.60 -35.59
N HIS A 1123 -2.95 73.54 -34.95
CA HIS A 1123 -1.71 74.02 -35.54
C HIS A 1123 -0.91 72.81 -36.03
N ILE A 1124 -1.00 72.52 -37.32
CA ILE A 1124 -0.11 71.58 -38.00
C ILE A 1124 1.17 72.36 -38.35
N PRO A 1125 2.37 71.99 -37.85
CA PRO A 1125 3.62 72.46 -38.42
C PRO A 1125 3.83 71.74 -39.76
N THR A 1126 3.97 72.52 -40.84
CA THR A 1126 3.96 72.14 -42.26
C THR A 1126 5.15 71.30 -42.76
N ASN A 1127 5.77 70.44 -41.93
CA ASN A 1127 6.95 69.64 -42.35
C ASN A 1127 6.84 68.11 -42.17
N TYR A 1128 5.65 67.55 -41.91
CA TYR A 1128 5.46 66.09 -41.78
C TYR A 1128 4.30 65.53 -42.63
N SER A 1129 4.06 66.10 -43.80
CA SER A 1129 2.84 65.83 -44.59
C SER A 1129 3.04 64.95 -45.84
N TYR A 1130 3.98 64.00 -45.85
CA TYR A 1130 4.12 63.08 -47.01
C TYR A 1130 3.99 61.58 -46.72
N TYR A 1131 3.86 61.16 -45.46
CA TYR A 1131 3.59 59.74 -45.15
C TYR A 1131 2.52 59.61 -44.07
N GLN A 1132 1.27 59.95 -44.41
CA GLN A 1132 0.13 59.35 -43.72
C GLN A 1132 -1.05 59.24 -44.68
N SER A 1133 -0.99 58.22 -45.53
CA SER A 1133 -2.14 57.71 -46.25
C SER A 1133 -3.15 57.14 -45.25
N GLN A 1134 -4.40 57.60 -45.36
CA GLN A 1134 -5.65 56.96 -44.96
C GLN A 1134 -5.56 55.70 -44.07
N GLY A 1135 -6.10 55.79 -42.85
CA GLY A 1135 -6.78 54.65 -42.24
C GLY A 1135 -6.26 54.06 -40.92
N GLN A 1136 -5.44 54.75 -40.11
CA GLN A 1136 -5.17 54.29 -38.75
C GLN A 1136 -5.35 55.42 -37.72
N ILE A 1137 -6.45 55.36 -36.98
CA ILE A 1137 -6.62 56.10 -35.72
C ILE A 1137 -5.60 55.51 -34.75
N THR A 1138 -4.52 56.24 -34.48
CA THR A 1138 -3.55 55.85 -33.46
C THR A 1138 -4.23 55.92 -32.09
N ASN A 1139 -4.21 54.81 -31.34
CA ASN A 1139 -4.79 54.77 -30.01
C ASN A 1139 -3.96 55.67 -29.07
N ASN A 1140 -4.63 56.55 -28.31
CA ASN A 1140 -4.01 57.37 -27.26
C ASN A 1140 -3.38 56.52 -26.14
N ASP A 1141 -3.76 55.24 -26.05
CA ASP A 1141 -3.24 54.29 -25.06
C ASP A 1141 -1.92 53.61 -25.49
N ILE A 1142 -1.50 53.68 -26.77
CA ILE A 1142 -0.41 52.83 -27.33
C ILE A 1142 0.68 53.62 -28.10
N SER A 1143 0.39 54.87 -28.48
CA SER A 1143 1.26 55.63 -29.39
C SER A 1143 2.32 56.46 -28.63
N GLN A 1144 3.58 56.39 -29.06
CA GLN A 1144 4.72 57.16 -28.50
C GLN A 1144 4.64 58.70 -28.75
N GLY A 1145 3.56 59.17 -29.34
CA GLY A 1145 3.35 60.58 -29.64
C GLY A 1145 3.20 61.42 -28.37
N TYR A 1146 3.68 62.66 -28.43
CA TYR A 1146 3.64 63.59 -27.29
C TYR A 1146 2.24 64.18 -27.06
N PHE A 1147 1.55 64.54 -28.15
CA PHE A 1147 0.31 65.33 -28.15
C PHE A 1147 -0.93 64.45 -28.08
N LEU A 1148 -1.94 64.85 -27.31
CA LEU A 1148 -3.21 64.12 -27.20
C LEU A 1148 -3.99 64.14 -28.52
N GLU A 1149 -4.36 62.97 -29.06
CA GLU A 1149 -5.20 62.91 -30.26
C GLU A 1149 -6.69 62.93 -29.89
N ARG A 1150 -7.49 63.59 -30.73
CA ARG A 1150 -8.93 63.75 -30.54
C ARG A 1150 -9.68 62.47 -30.91
N THR A 1151 -9.58 61.46 -30.05
CA THR A 1151 -10.28 60.18 -30.23
C THR A 1151 -11.68 60.21 -29.60
N PRO A 1152 -12.64 59.41 -30.11
CA PRO A 1152 -13.95 59.23 -29.48
C PRO A 1152 -13.85 58.78 -28.01
N SER A 1153 -12.86 57.94 -27.69
CA SER A 1153 -12.57 57.51 -26.31
C SER A 1153 -12.19 58.67 -25.39
N ALA A 1154 -11.39 59.63 -25.87
CA ALA A 1154 -11.03 60.82 -25.09
C ALA A 1154 -12.24 61.73 -24.81
N ARG A 1155 -13.18 61.84 -25.76
CA ARG A 1155 -14.44 62.57 -25.55
C ARG A 1155 -15.36 61.89 -24.54
N SER A 1156 -15.49 60.56 -24.62
CA SER A 1156 -16.29 59.80 -23.63
C SER A 1156 -15.71 59.87 -22.21
N VAL A 1157 -14.38 59.89 -22.08
CA VAL A 1157 -13.72 60.11 -20.76
C VAL A 1157 -13.99 61.53 -20.26
N LEU A 1158 -13.97 62.55 -21.12
CA LEU A 1158 -14.31 63.93 -20.73
C LEU A 1158 -15.75 64.04 -20.24
N GLU A 1159 -16.70 63.42 -20.94
CA GLU A 1159 -18.12 63.40 -20.56
C GLU A 1159 -18.31 62.81 -19.16
N LYS A 1160 -17.78 61.60 -18.94
CA LYS A 1160 -17.79 60.95 -17.61
C LYS A 1160 -17.10 61.77 -16.53
N ALA A 1161 -16.00 62.44 -16.87
CA ALA A 1161 -15.27 63.27 -15.92
C ALA A 1161 -16.03 64.56 -15.56
N CYS A 1162 -16.80 65.13 -16.50
CA CYS A 1162 -17.69 66.26 -16.24
C CYS A 1162 -18.90 65.85 -15.38
N ASP A 1163 -19.46 64.66 -15.57
CA ASP A 1163 -20.57 64.14 -14.73
C ASP A 1163 -20.16 63.99 -13.25
N LEU A 1164 -18.88 63.71 -13.00
CA LEU A 1164 -18.33 63.66 -11.64
C LEU A 1164 -18.14 65.06 -10.99
N CYS A 1165 -18.25 66.14 -11.76
CA CYS A 1165 -18.17 67.51 -11.28
C CYS A 1165 -19.53 68.14 -10.94
N SER A 1166 -20.65 67.55 -11.37
CA SER A 1166 -21.98 68.09 -11.07
C SER A 1166 -22.42 67.73 -9.65
N ASP A 1167 -22.73 68.74 -8.86
CA ASP A 1167 -23.30 68.59 -7.52
C ASP A 1167 -24.69 67.92 -7.65
N LYS A 1168 -24.80 66.64 -7.27
CA LYS A 1168 -26.11 66.07 -6.95
C LYS A 1168 -26.48 66.53 -5.54
N GLU A 1169 -26.99 67.76 -5.44
CA GLU A 1169 -27.70 68.20 -4.24
C GLU A 1169 -29.03 67.43 -4.13
N ASN A 1170 -29.34 67.05 -2.90
CA ASN A 1170 -30.56 66.37 -2.50
C ASN A 1170 -31.79 67.23 -2.81
N ASP A 1171 -32.59 66.85 -3.81
CA ASP A 1171 -34.00 67.25 -3.88
C ASP A 1171 -34.83 66.28 -3.04
N ASP A 1172 -34.88 66.54 -1.73
CA ASP A 1172 -35.88 65.97 -0.83
C ASP A 1172 -36.50 67.12 0.00
N THR A 1173 -37.46 67.82 -0.61
CA THR A 1173 -38.48 68.59 0.12
C THR A 1173 -39.83 67.96 -0.16
N GLY A 1174 -40.38 67.30 0.86
CA GLY A 1174 -41.52 66.40 0.72
C GLY A 1174 -42.89 67.06 0.57
N SER A 1175 -43.88 66.23 0.25
CA SER A 1175 -45.21 66.26 0.85
C SER A 1175 -46.01 65.00 0.47
N ASN A 1176 -46.49 64.34 1.52
CA ASN A 1176 -47.59 63.38 1.65
C ASN A 1176 -48.48 63.10 0.42
N SER A 1177 -48.78 61.82 0.17
CA SER A 1177 -50.16 61.29 0.25
C SER A 1177 -50.20 59.76 0.21
N ASP A 1178 -51.07 59.27 1.09
CA ASP A 1178 -51.64 57.93 1.28
C ASP A 1178 -51.86 57.07 0.01
N GLU A 1179 -51.68 55.75 0.11
CA GLU A 1179 -52.76 54.74 0.23
C GLU A 1179 -52.20 53.30 0.22
N GLY A 1180 -52.84 52.42 1.00
CA GLY A 1180 -52.41 51.06 1.34
C GLY A 1180 -52.67 49.98 0.28
N ASP A 1181 -52.15 48.78 0.53
CA ASP A 1181 -52.95 47.66 1.06
C ASP A 1181 -52.08 46.43 1.37
N GLU A 1182 -52.59 45.64 2.30
CA GLU A 1182 -52.05 44.45 2.95
C GLU A 1182 -51.81 43.25 2.01
N ASN A 1183 -50.63 42.60 2.14
CA ASN A 1183 -50.44 41.15 2.41
C ASN A 1183 -48.96 40.80 2.52
#